data_AF-A0A7R9VML3-F1
#
_entry.id   AF-A0A7R9VML3-F1
#
_cell.length_a   1.000
_cell.length_b   1.000
_cell.length_c   1.000
_cell.angle_alpha   90.00
_cell.angle_beta   90.00
_cell.angle_gamma   90.00
#
_symmetry.space_group_name_H-M   'P 1'
#
loop_
_entity.id
_entity.type
_entity.pdbx_description
1 polymer ?
#
loop_
_entity_poly.entity_id
_entity_poly.type
_entity_poly.pdbx_seq_one_letter_code
_entity_poly.pdbx_strand_id
1 'polypeptide(L)'
;RLSTDKGRASSPDRDGVVLAPSRDGRIVLAGLLRDASQISLPSLKFLVDASCQGGMDAHVFAASNANDLLRMHDEMRVKLYGADADCRGTLFAEQEPEEAGSARVTNRVDRIASLRDAQRLRVANILEDAKDLYEEDGEEEEAVIVVADLDVSFFPTFDNILSNGLDVARQSRHARTRLDVLCSAGVDVSGGYYDVFATVLIPNTFVYPVGARMDLAPHPEEDQSLIVGNAEGFSNTDLLHWFDQMSANQQGGGPVPVRSCFGGLALYRASRWLDFSCSYSVSGDEDLVRYTNMYDERACEHVVLHECLRRVDPLTSVAVHPGLRPVWHGENEAAIAAENNLADLTSGRRDEWERMDRKLRDLQAMPSNMTNATNSTNSTDGICTTINNGTELCCWDNTTEILVAEQAVFKGKSNFTGHRVYNLCPDTYSIGFYDDDTGTHVSGMAPIVVMNNNVTFQCGSKFVNGSRVSSGGDCALNGGAVHFHIDGKGGGIGDNVVVRGIHSVNTSGVNVFGEAECWDGAKCGSTVKFDKMTFKDNNGGGIASIVGQDGRSGTTATPVLNVTFYECAFEDNQIPPSETGDSMLVASGTHTAVSFVGSSFTNNKVEPDSSSSYTASLIASGGSLNLSKNCFVNNVVGTSITVSLGTYSKVDNGYYGNEYTGEEPCVDGILTEKDEGEGVVSVCVTSSGGPPDLDNQRCAAKHNPEGNPCGPSQCSGSDWYCCNRSCGICLPPDFFCTQQICEPGDFVN
;
A
#
# COMPACT_ATOMS: atom_id res chain seq x y z
N ARG A 1 -39.88 9.65 -42.83
CA ARG A 1 -40.75 10.51 -43.67
C ARG A 1 -41.29 11.63 -42.78
N LEU A 2 -40.85 12.86 -43.09
CA LEU A 2 -41.35 14.20 -42.67
C LEU A 2 -41.53 14.51 -41.17
N SER A 3 -40.56 15.24 -40.61
CA SER A 3 -40.81 16.58 -40.03
C SER A 3 -39.52 17.40 -40.11
N THR A 4 -39.62 18.60 -40.68
CA THR A 4 -38.56 19.57 -40.98
C THR A 4 -38.44 20.67 -39.91
N ASP A 5 -37.26 21.31 -39.89
CA ASP A 5 -36.91 22.63 -39.32
C ASP A 5 -36.76 22.76 -37.79
N LYS A 6 -35.78 23.49 -37.22
CA LYS A 6 -34.79 24.44 -37.78
C LYS A 6 -33.69 24.72 -36.74
N GLY A 7 -32.44 24.81 -37.23
CA GLY A 7 -31.36 25.70 -36.77
C GLY A 7 -31.05 25.83 -35.27
N ARG A 8 -29.95 25.21 -34.84
CA ARG A 8 -29.10 25.77 -33.78
C ARG A 8 -27.63 25.58 -34.14
N ALA A 9 -26.89 26.68 -34.02
CA ALA A 9 -25.51 26.84 -34.43
C ALA A 9 -24.58 25.82 -33.75
N SER A 10 -23.73 25.20 -34.56
CA SER A 10 -22.57 24.43 -34.16
C SER A 10 -21.53 25.35 -33.50
N SER A 11 -21.36 25.24 -32.19
CA SER A 11 -20.17 25.67 -31.48
C SER A 11 -19.07 24.63 -31.69
N PRO A 12 -17.81 25.03 -31.94
CA PRO A 12 -16.72 24.10 -32.19
C PRO A 12 -16.27 23.41 -30.90
N ASP A 13 -16.20 22.09 -30.97
CA ASP A 13 -15.26 21.16 -30.33
C ASP A 13 -14.53 21.66 -29.08
N ARG A 14 -15.09 21.26 -27.92
CA ARG A 14 -14.27 20.87 -26.76
C ARG A 14 -14.34 19.35 -26.67
N ASP A 15 -13.49 18.68 -27.44
CA ASP A 15 -13.19 17.26 -27.30
C ASP A 15 -12.43 17.02 -25.99
N GLY A 16 -13.14 17.14 -24.88
CA GLY A 16 -12.85 16.28 -23.74
C GLY A 16 -13.64 15.02 -23.98
N VAL A 17 -13.02 14.00 -24.58
CA VAL A 17 -13.59 12.65 -24.64
C VAL A 17 -13.73 12.18 -23.20
N VAL A 18 -14.88 12.48 -22.60
CA VAL A 18 -15.39 11.69 -21.50
C VAL A 18 -15.58 10.33 -22.13
N LEU A 19 -14.69 9.39 -21.81
CA LEU A 19 -14.92 7.98 -22.04
C LEU A 19 -16.23 7.69 -21.33
N ALA A 20 -17.35 7.81 -22.03
CA ALA A 20 -18.58 7.20 -21.61
C ALA A 20 -18.19 5.73 -21.46
N PRO A 21 -18.23 5.15 -20.24
CA PRO A 21 -17.94 3.74 -20.09
C PRO A 21 -18.77 3.03 -21.15
N SER A 22 -18.09 2.22 -21.98
CA SER A 22 -18.80 1.40 -22.95
C SER A 22 -19.88 0.65 -22.19
N ARG A 23 -20.99 0.36 -22.85
CA ARG A 23 -22.17 -0.34 -22.31
C ARG A 23 -21.85 -1.78 -21.85
N ASP A 24 -20.58 -2.10 -21.66
CA ASP A 24 -20.03 -3.42 -21.55
C ASP A 24 -20.01 -3.82 -20.06
N GLY A 25 -21.02 -4.57 -19.63
CA GLY A 25 -21.15 -5.16 -18.29
C GLY A 25 -22.00 -4.35 -17.32
N ARG A 26 -23.12 -4.92 -16.89
CA ARG A 26 -23.93 -4.36 -15.80
C ARG A 26 -23.33 -4.69 -14.44
N ILE A 27 -23.20 -3.68 -13.60
CA ILE A 27 -22.78 -3.86 -12.22
C ILE A 27 -23.89 -3.36 -11.29
N VAL A 28 -24.31 -4.23 -10.38
CA VAL A 28 -25.32 -3.91 -9.36
C VAL A 28 -24.68 -4.04 -7.98
N LEU A 29 -24.81 -3.00 -7.16
CA LEU A 29 -24.34 -2.99 -5.78
C LEU A 29 -25.43 -3.49 -4.82
N ALA A 30 -25.06 -4.33 -3.87
CA ALA A 30 -25.93 -4.89 -2.84
C ALA A 30 -25.34 -4.62 -1.45
N GLY A 31 -25.96 -3.71 -0.69
CA GLY A 31 -25.53 -3.35 0.67
C GLY A 31 -26.56 -3.65 1.75
N LEU A 32 -26.12 -3.78 3.00
CA LEU A 32 -27.00 -3.82 4.17
C LEU A 32 -26.55 -2.74 5.15
N LEU A 33 -27.51 -2.14 5.86
CA LEU A 33 -27.27 -1.13 6.88
C LEU A 33 -28.14 -1.41 8.10
N ARG A 34 -27.58 -1.25 9.30
CA ARG A 34 -28.38 -1.33 10.52
C ARG A 34 -29.26 -0.08 10.69
N ASP A 35 -28.68 1.09 10.51
CA ASP A 35 -29.40 2.36 10.56
C ASP A 35 -28.84 3.26 9.47
N ALA A 36 -29.68 3.58 8.49
CA ALA A 36 -29.30 4.46 7.40
C ALA A 36 -28.74 5.80 7.91
N SER A 37 -29.27 6.34 9.01
CA SER A 37 -28.82 7.63 9.57
C SER A 37 -27.40 7.60 10.14
N GLN A 38 -26.85 6.41 10.34
CA GLN A 38 -25.50 6.17 10.86
C GLN A 38 -24.50 5.80 9.77
N ILE A 39 -24.91 5.80 8.49
CA ILE A 39 -23.97 5.56 7.39
C ILE A 39 -22.81 6.56 7.47
N SER A 40 -21.59 6.05 7.33
CA SER A 40 -20.40 6.89 7.32
C SER A 40 -20.42 7.81 6.09
N LEU A 41 -19.85 9.00 6.21
CA LEU A 41 -19.76 9.94 5.09
C LEU A 41 -19.02 9.33 3.89
N PRO A 42 -17.91 8.59 4.06
CA PRO A 42 -17.27 7.88 2.96
C PRO A 42 -18.14 6.79 2.31
N SER A 43 -18.88 5.98 3.09
CA SER A 43 -19.80 4.97 2.54
C SER A 43 -20.92 5.61 1.73
N LEU A 44 -21.47 6.72 2.23
CA LEU A 44 -22.48 7.49 1.50
C LEU A 44 -21.91 8.06 0.19
N LYS A 45 -20.70 8.62 0.24
CA LYS A 45 -20.00 9.11 -0.95
C LYS A 45 -19.76 7.99 -1.96
N PHE A 46 -19.35 6.81 -1.49
CA PHE A 46 -19.18 5.63 -2.33
C PHE A 46 -20.48 5.25 -3.06
N LEU A 47 -21.64 5.26 -2.38
CA LEU A 47 -22.93 5.01 -3.02
C LEU A 47 -23.28 6.06 -4.09
N VAL A 48 -22.99 7.35 -3.84
CA VAL A 48 -23.20 8.41 -4.83
C VAL A 48 -22.28 8.19 -6.03
N ASP A 49 -20.98 7.98 -5.81
CA ASP A 49 -20.01 7.77 -6.88
C ASP A 49 -20.35 6.54 -7.72
N ALA A 50 -20.77 5.44 -7.09
CA ALA A 50 -21.22 4.23 -7.78
C ALA A 50 -22.41 4.53 -8.72
N SER A 51 -23.41 5.28 -8.25
CA SER A 51 -24.57 5.64 -9.07
C SER A 51 -24.25 6.67 -10.17
N CYS A 52 -23.41 7.65 -9.88
CA CYS A 52 -23.21 8.82 -10.73
C CYS A 52 -22.02 8.70 -11.68
N GLN A 53 -20.85 8.30 -11.17
CA GLN A 53 -19.68 8.06 -12.02
C GLN A 53 -19.78 6.68 -12.68
N GLY A 54 -20.25 5.70 -11.91
CA GLY A 54 -20.29 4.32 -12.33
C GLY A 54 -21.48 3.89 -13.14
N GLY A 55 -22.61 4.60 -13.00
CA GLY A 55 -23.87 4.13 -13.53
C GLY A 55 -24.33 2.80 -12.92
N MET A 56 -23.86 2.45 -11.71
CA MET A 56 -24.26 1.22 -11.02
C MET A 56 -25.61 1.43 -10.34
N ASP A 57 -26.52 0.48 -10.54
CA ASP A 57 -27.70 0.38 -9.68
C ASP A 57 -27.28 -0.14 -8.31
N ALA A 58 -27.85 0.41 -7.24
CA ALA A 58 -27.53 0.03 -5.88
C ALA A 58 -28.81 -0.34 -5.13
N HIS A 59 -28.87 -1.54 -4.56
CA HIS A 59 -29.94 -1.94 -3.66
C HIS A 59 -29.41 -2.05 -2.22
N VAL A 60 -30.00 -1.30 -1.31
CA VAL A 60 -29.62 -1.27 0.11
C VAL A 60 -30.83 -1.56 0.99
N PHE A 61 -30.74 -2.58 1.85
CA PHE A 61 -31.66 -2.71 2.97
C PHE A 61 -31.14 -1.93 4.18
N ALA A 62 -32.01 -1.20 4.85
CA ALA A 62 -31.73 -0.56 6.12
C ALA A 62 -32.70 -1.03 7.21
N ALA A 63 -32.19 -1.44 8.38
CA ALA A 63 -33.03 -1.86 9.51
C ALA A 63 -33.81 -0.69 10.13
N SER A 64 -33.39 0.55 9.86
CA SER A 64 -34.18 1.75 10.13
C SER A 64 -33.83 2.88 9.16
N ASN A 65 -34.78 3.79 8.97
CA ASN A 65 -34.58 5.06 8.29
C ASN A 65 -34.15 4.95 6.80
N ALA A 66 -34.60 3.92 6.07
CA ALA A 66 -34.24 3.75 4.64
C ALA A 66 -34.50 5.01 3.79
N ASN A 67 -35.59 5.75 4.06
CA ASN A 67 -35.89 7.02 3.38
C ASN A 67 -34.85 8.13 3.65
N ASP A 68 -34.23 8.14 4.83
CA ASP A 68 -33.14 9.08 5.11
C ASP A 68 -31.91 8.77 4.25
N LEU A 69 -31.66 7.50 3.91
CA LEU A 69 -30.56 7.15 3.00
C LEU A 69 -30.76 7.78 1.62
N LEU A 70 -31.97 7.68 1.05
CA LEU A 70 -32.29 8.31 -0.24
C LEU A 70 -32.11 9.82 -0.19
N ARG A 71 -32.64 10.45 0.87
CA ARG A 71 -32.50 11.90 1.07
C ARG A 71 -31.04 12.32 1.17
N MET A 72 -30.24 11.62 1.99
CA MET A 72 -28.82 11.92 2.17
C MET A 72 -28.01 11.66 0.89
N HIS A 73 -28.35 10.61 0.14
CA HIS A 73 -27.74 10.32 -1.16
C HIS A 73 -28.03 11.45 -2.15
N ASP A 74 -29.28 11.90 -2.28
CA ASP A 74 -29.65 13.02 -3.15
C ASP A 74 -28.97 14.33 -2.75
N GLU A 75 -28.98 14.66 -1.45
CA GLU A 75 -28.30 15.85 -0.93
C GLU A 75 -26.80 15.82 -1.26
N MET A 76 -26.14 14.68 -1.10
CA MET A 76 -24.74 14.51 -1.42
C MET A 76 -24.47 14.49 -2.93
N ARG A 77 -25.34 13.87 -3.73
CA ARG A 77 -25.31 13.90 -5.20
C ARG A 77 -25.32 15.33 -5.71
N VAL A 78 -26.26 16.15 -5.24
CA VAL A 78 -26.37 17.57 -5.59
C VAL A 78 -25.10 18.32 -5.19
N LYS A 79 -24.53 18.02 -4.01
CA LYS A 79 -23.31 18.66 -3.53
C LYS A 79 -22.08 18.31 -4.37
N LEU A 80 -21.92 17.05 -4.77
CA LEU A 80 -20.73 16.57 -5.48
C LEU A 80 -20.80 16.79 -7.00
N TYR A 81 -21.97 16.60 -7.60
CA TYR A 81 -22.14 16.59 -9.06
C TYR A 81 -23.06 17.70 -9.59
N GLY A 82 -23.76 18.42 -8.71
CA GLY A 82 -24.74 19.44 -9.09
C GLY A 82 -26.17 18.88 -9.19
N ALA A 83 -27.16 19.77 -9.15
CA ALA A 83 -28.58 19.39 -9.19
C ALA A 83 -29.00 18.74 -10.52
N ASP A 84 -28.35 19.15 -11.61
CA ASP A 84 -28.61 18.67 -12.97
C ASP A 84 -27.73 17.46 -13.35
N ALA A 85 -27.02 16.86 -12.39
CA ALA A 85 -26.20 15.68 -12.63
C ALA A 85 -27.06 14.50 -13.06
N ASP A 86 -26.83 14.02 -14.28
CA ASP A 86 -27.47 12.84 -14.85
C ASP A 86 -26.74 11.57 -14.38
N CYS A 87 -27.08 11.11 -13.19
CA CYS A 87 -26.57 9.85 -12.65
C CYS A 87 -27.32 8.69 -13.31
N ARG A 88 -26.58 7.82 -13.99
CA ARG A 88 -27.17 6.71 -14.77
C ARG A 88 -27.69 5.57 -13.89
N GLY A 89 -27.09 5.37 -12.73
CA GLY A 89 -27.46 4.34 -11.77
C GLY A 89 -28.51 4.83 -10.79
N THR A 90 -29.36 3.92 -10.31
CA THR A 90 -30.42 4.21 -9.35
C THR A 90 -30.10 3.62 -7.98
N LEU A 91 -30.28 4.41 -6.90
CA LEU A 91 -30.27 3.88 -5.54
C LEU A 91 -31.69 3.45 -5.13
N PHE A 92 -31.86 2.16 -4.85
CA PHE A 92 -33.02 1.55 -4.24
C PHE A 92 -32.72 1.33 -2.75
N ALA A 93 -33.30 2.14 -1.87
CA ALA A 93 -33.20 1.92 -0.42
C ALA A 93 -34.53 1.40 0.12
N GLU A 94 -34.52 0.21 0.68
CA GLU A 94 -35.71 -0.43 1.27
C GLU A 94 -35.52 -0.62 2.78
N GLN A 95 -36.62 -0.51 3.51
CA GLN A 95 -36.67 -0.94 4.89
C GLN A 95 -36.56 -2.47 4.95
N GLU A 96 -35.79 -3.03 5.88
CA GLU A 96 -35.68 -4.49 6.04
C GLU A 96 -37.07 -5.13 6.11
N PRO A 97 -37.33 -6.22 5.35
CA PRO A 97 -38.62 -6.88 5.38
C PRO A 97 -38.86 -7.45 6.78
N GLU A 98 -40.05 -7.24 7.35
CA GLU A 98 -40.37 -7.62 8.74
C GLU A 98 -40.05 -9.10 9.02
N GLU A 99 -40.25 -9.98 8.05
CA GLU A 99 -39.99 -11.42 8.19
C GLU A 99 -38.49 -11.74 8.34
N ALA A 100 -37.62 -11.01 7.64
CA ALA A 100 -36.17 -11.22 7.66
C ALA A 100 -35.44 -10.37 8.72
N GLY A 101 -35.94 -9.16 8.99
CA GLY A 101 -35.36 -8.20 9.93
C GLY A 101 -35.93 -8.27 11.35
N SER A 102 -36.93 -9.14 11.62
CA SER A 102 -37.59 -9.12 12.92
C SER A 102 -36.61 -9.35 14.08
N ALA A 103 -36.88 -8.67 15.19
CA ALA A 103 -36.30 -8.95 16.52
C ALA A 103 -36.48 -10.42 16.98
N ARG A 104 -37.14 -11.28 16.19
CA ARG A 104 -37.29 -12.71 16.44
C ARG A 104 -36.06 -13.52 16.03
N VAL A 105 -35.28 -13.05 15.05
CA VAL A 105 -34.01 -13.69 14.70
C VAL A 105 -32.94 -13.13 15.64
N THR A 106 -32.74 -13.84 16.76
CA THR A 106 -31.82 -13.41 17.82
C THR A 106 -30.37 -13.48 17.37
N ASN A 107 -30.05 -14.41 16.48
CA ASN A 107 -28.72 -14.59 15.95
C ASN A 107 -28.42 -13.56 14.85
N ARG A 108 -27.27 -12.87 14.95
CA ARG A 108 -26.88 -11.84 13.98
C ARG A 108 -26.69 -12.43 12.58
N VAL A 109 -26.01 -13.56 12.48
CA VAL A 109 -25.67 -14.21 11.21
C VAL A 109 -26.93 -14.70 10.50
N ASP A 110 -27.84 -15.36 11.22
CA ASP A 110 -29.11 -15.85 10.64
C ASP A 110 -29.96 -14.68 10.08
N ARG A 111 -29.93 -13.51 10.75
CA ARG A 111 -30.62 -12.30 10.28
C ARG A 111 -29.99 -11.80 8.97
N ILE A 112 -28.67 -11.63 8.95
CA ILE A 112 -27.94 -11.16 7.75
C ILE A 112 -28.16 -12.12 6.58
N ALA A 113 -28.09 -13.43 6.83
CA ALA A 113 -28.36 -14.45 5.84
C ALA A 113 -29.76 -14.31 5.21
N SER A 114 -30.79 -14.17 6.04
CA SER A 114 -32.18 -13.98 5.60
C SER A 114 -32.35 -12.70 4.77
N LEU A 115 -31.69 -11.61 5.18
CA LEU A 115 -31.70 -10.34 4.45
C LEU A 115 -31.00 -10.45 3.10
N ARG A 116 -29.87 -11.16 3.01
CA ARG A 116 -29.17 -11.39 1.74
C ARG A 116 -30.01 -12.22 0.78
N ASP A 117 -30.70 -13.25 1.26
CA ASP A 117 -31.61 -14.02 0.39
C ASP A 117 -32.80 -13.18 -0.12
N ALA A 118 -33.39 -12.32 0.72
CA ALA A 118 -34.40 -11.37 0.28
C ALA A 118 -33.83 -10.35 -0.73
N GLN A 119 -32.60 -9.89 -0.52
CA GLN A 119 -31.93 -8.91 -1.39
C GLN A 119 -31.65 -9.49 -2.78
N ARG A 120 -31.36 -10.78 -2.87
CA ARG A 120 -31.15 -11.48 -4.15
C ARG A 120 -32.37 -11.44 -5.05
N LEU A 121 -33.56 -11.61 -4.47
CA LEU A 121 -34.82 -11.47 -5.22
C LEU A 121 -35.00 -10.05 -5.77
N ARG A 122 -34.65 -9.02 -4.98
CA ARG A 122 -34.74 -7.62 -5.42
C ARG A 122 -33.77 -7.31 -6.54
N VAL A 123 -32.52 -7.73 -6.40
CA VAL A 123 -31.48 -7.53 -7.41
C VAL A 123 -31.77 -8.33 -8.68
N ALA A 124 -32.36 -9.52 -8.58
CA ALA A 124 -32.84 -10.26 -9.75
C ALA A 124 -33.87 -9.44 -10.54
N ASN A 125 -34.86 -8.84 -9.87
CA ASN A 125 -35.86 -8.01 -10.53
C ASN A 125 -35.22 -6.77 -11.19
N ILE A 126 -34.25 -6.12 -10.52
CA ILE A 126 -33.50 -4.99 -11.10
C ILE A 126 -32.81 -5.43 -12.40
N LEU A 127 -32.20 -6.61 -12.43
CA LEU A 127 -31.55 -7.14 -13.62
C LEU A 127 -32.53 -7.58 -14.72
N GLU A 128 -33.70 -8.12 -14.36
CA GLU A 128 -34.77 -8.50 -15.29
C GLU A 128 -35.39 -7.27 -15.98
N ASP A 129 -35.79 -6.25 -15.21
CA ASP A 129 -36.33 -4.99 -15.76
C ASP A 129 -35.36 -4.34 -16.75
N ALA A 130 -34.08 -4.58 -16.52
CA ALA A 130 -33.02 -4.06 -17.32
C ALA A 130 -32.79 -4.94 -18.58
N LYS A 131 -33.12 -6.24 -18.56
CA LYS A 131 -32.87 -7.18 -19.68
C LYS A 131 -33.53 -6.73 -20.99
N ASP A 132 -34.73 -6.17 -20.90
CA ASP A 132 -35.52 -5.66 -22.03
C ASP A 132 -34.80 -4.58 -22.87
N LEU A 133 -33.78 -3.93 -22.31
CA LEU A 133 -33.03 -2.86 -22.99
C LEU A 133 -31.85 -3.37 -23.86
N TYR A 134 -31.46 -4.65 -23.78
CA TYR A 134 -30.17 -5.15 -24.31
C TYR A 134 -30.25 -6.39 -25.21
N GLU A 135 -31.44 -6.95 -25.47
CA GLU A 135 -31.57 -8.11 -26.37
C GLU A 135 -31.24 -7.81 -27.85
N GLU A 136 -30.94 -6.56 -28.23
CA GLU A 136 -30.69 -6.20 -29.64
C GLU A 136 -29.34 -6.69 -30.20
N ASP A 137 -28.31 -6.95 -29.37
CA ASP A 137 -26.94 -7.21 -29.86
C ASP A 137 -26.44 -8.68 -29.75
N GLY A 138 -27.29 -9.61 -29.30
CA GLY A 138 -27.05 -11.06 -29.43
C GLY A 138 -25.93 -11.68 -28.58
N GLU A 139 -25.20 -10.89 -27.79
CA GLU A 139 -24.28 -11.38 -26.76
C GLU A 139 -24.79 -11.00 -25.36
N GLU A 140 -25.29 -11.97 -24.59
CA GLU A 140 -25.58 -11.76 -23.17
C GLU A 140 -24.26 -11.54 -22.43
N GLU A 141 -23.90 -10.29 -22.19
CA GLU A 141 -22.86 -9.95 -21.24
C GLU A 141 -23.32 -10.27 -19.83
N GLU A 142 -22.44 -10.92 -19.07
CA GLU A 142 -22.75 -11.32 -17.72
C GLU A 142 -22.62 -10.14 -16.76
N ALA A 143 -23.68 -9.89 -15.99
CA ALA A 143 -23.67 -8.89 -14.95
C ALA A 143 -22.77 -9.30 -13.76
N VAL A 144 -22.29 -8.30 -13.02
CA VAL A 144 -21.52 -8.46 -11.79
C VAL A 144 -22.31 -7.89 -10.62
N ILE A 145 -22.35 -8.61 -9.51
CA ILE A 145 -22.96 -8.14 -8.27
C ILE A 145 -21.86 -7.76 -7.30
N VAL A 146 -21.84 -6.50 -6.87
CA VAL A 146 -20.91 -5.99 -5.84
C VAL A 146 -21.62 -6.05 -4.50
N VAL A 147 -21.24 -6.99 -3.65
CA VAL A 147 -21.71 -7.08 -2.27
C VAL A 147 -20.77 -6.24 -1.40
N ALA A 148 -21.31 -5.22 -0.72
CA ALA A 148 -20.53 -4.30 0.11
C ALA A 148 -21.03 -4.33 1.56
N ASP A 149 -20.09 -4.22 2.51
CA ASP A 149 -20.38 -3.91 3.90
C ASP A 149 -20.34 -2.39 4.10
N LEU A 150 -21.51 -1.77 4.23
CA LEU A 150 -21.61 -0.30 4.22
C LEU A 150 -21.21 0.35 5.55
N ASP A 151 -20.79 -0.46 6.52
CA ASP A 151 -20.17 -0.01 7.78
C ASP A 151 -18.64 0.10 7.72
N VAL A 152 -18.00 -0.16 6.57
CA VAL A 152 -16.57 0.16 6.42
C VAL A 152 -16.37 1.68 6.32
N SER A 153 -15.19 2.15 6.72
CA SER A 153 -14.83 3.57 6.65
C SER A 153 -14.37 4.00 5.27
N PHE A 154 -13.80 3.11 4.47
CA PHE A 154 -13.33 3.44 3.12
C PHE A 154 -13.53 2.28 2.18
N PHE A 155 -13.84 2.59 0.94
CA PHE A 155 -13.90 1.64 -0.16
C PHE A 155 -12.75 1.91 -1.15
N PRO A 156 -12.31 0.89 -1.91
CA PRO A 156 -11.47 1.10 -3.07
C PRO A 156 -12.11 2.10 -4.03
N THR A 157 -11.30 2.78 -4.84
CA THR A 157 -11.82 3.68 -5.86
C THR A 157 -12.76 2.94 -6.82
N PHE A 158 -13.71 3.69 -7.37
CA PHE A 158 -14.67 3.13 -8.30
C PHE A 158 -13.99 2.46 -9.51
N ASP A 159 -12.95 3.11 -10.07
CA ASP A 159 -12.18 2.56 -11.19
C ASP A 159 -11.52 1.21 -10.84
N ASN A 160 -11.07 1.04 -9.59
CA ASN A 160 -10.52 -0.23 -9.13
C ASN A 160 -11.61 -1.30 -9.05
N ILE A 161 -12.80 -0.97 -8.55
CA ILE A 161 -13.94 -1.91 -8.50
C ILE A 161 -14.41 -2.26 -9.91
N LEU A 162 -14.51 -1.27 -10.81
CA LEU A 162 -14.94 -1.47 -12.19
C LEU A 162 -13.94 -2.32 -12.96
N SER A 163 -12.64 -2.00 -12.92
CA SER A 163 -11.60 -2.79 -13.62
C SER A 163 -11.58 -4.24 -13.15
N ASN A 164 -11.61 -4.48 -11.83
CA ASN A 164 -11.65 -5.83 -11.27
C ASN A 164 -12.99 -6.54 -11.55
N GLY A 165 -14.11 -5.82 -11.51
CA GLY A 165 -15.43 -6.37 -11.83
C GLY A 165 -15.53 -6.77 -13.30
N LEU A 166 -15.02 -5.95 -14.20
CA LEU A 166 -14.90 -6.27 -15.62
C LEU A 166 -13.97 -7.48 -15.83
N ASP A 167 -12.89 -7.61 -15.06
CA ASP A 167 -12.03 -8.79 -15.13
C ASP A 167 -12.77 -10.05 -14.68
N VAL A 168 -13.56 -9.99 -13.59
CA VAL A 168 -14.45 -11.10 -13.17
C VAL A 168 -15.44 -11.47 -14.27
N ALA A 169 -16.05 -10.48 -14.93
CA ALA A 169 -16.99 -10.70 -16.03
C ALA A 169 -16.31 -11.26 -17.29
N ARG A 170 -15.14 -10.73 -17.67
CA ARG A 170 -14.45 -11.00 -18.95
C ARG A 170 -13.59 -12.26 -18.93
N GLN A 171 -12.92 -12.57 -17.81
CA GLN A 171 -12.09 -13.78 -17.69
C GLN A 171 -12.88 -15.07 -17.87
N SER A 172 -14.22 -15.00 -17.78
CA SER A 172 -15.15 -16.10 -18.03
C SER A 172 -15.06 -16.72 -19.44
N ARG A 173 -14.62 -15.96 -20.45
CA ARG A 173 -14.70 -16.42 -21.86
C ARG A 173 -13.47 -17.19 -22.35
N HIS A 174 -12.27 -16.90 -21.84
CA HIS A 174 -11.03 -17.38 -22.48
C HIS A 174 -9.90 -17.82 -21.54
N ALA A 175 -9.98 -17.57 -20.22
CA ALA A 175 -8.91 -17.93 -19.29
C ALA A 175 -9.13 -19.33 -18.68
N ARG A 176 -8.04 -20.07 -18.48
CA ARG A 176 -8.03 -21.35 -17.73
C ARG A 176 -8.44 -21.19 -16.26
N THR A 177 -8.52 -19.97 -15.77
CA THR A 177 -8.94 -19.62 -14.42
C THR A 177 -10.19 -18.75 -14.50
N ARG A 178 -11.32 -19.41 -14.77
CA ARG A 178 -12.65 -18.80 -14.54
C ARG A 178 -12.70 -18.39 -13.08
N LEU A 179 -13.04 -17.12 -12.80
CA LEU A 179 -13.26 -16.61 -11.45
C LEU A 179 -14.75 -16.33 -11.24
N ASP A 180 -15.35 -16.90 -10.20
CA ASP A 180 -16.78 -16.76 -9.91
C ASP A 180 -17.05 -15.72 -8.81
N VAL A 181 -16.12 -15.61 -7.86
CA VAL A 181 -16.17 -14.64 -6.76
C VAL A 181 -14.79 -14.03 -6.52
N LEU A 182 -14.72 -12.71 -6.43
CA LEU A 182 -13.54 -11.97 -6.03
C LEU A 182 -13.80 -11.11 -4.80
N CYS A 183 -13.19 -11.45 -3.67
CA CYS A 183 -13.28 -10.67 -2.44
C CYS A 183 -12.17 -9.63 -2.35
N SER A 184 -12.43 -8.56 -1.62
CA SER A 184 -11.41 -7.64 -1.16
C SER A 184 -10.55 -8.24 -0.05
N ALA A 185 -9.30 -7.80 0.04
CA ALA A 185 -8.46 -7.93 1.22
C ALA A 185 -8.67 -6.70 2.13
N GLY A 186 -9.82 -6.67 2.81
CA GLY A 186 -10.12 -5.58 3.75
C GLY A 186 -9.03 -5.44 4.79
N VAL A 187 -8.82 -4.21 5.27
CA VAL A 187 -7.86 -3.93 6.33
C VAL A 187 -8.56 -3.31 7.53
N ASP A 188 -8.16 -3.70 8.72
CA ASP A 188 -8.54 -3.01 9.95
C ASP A 188 -7.59 -1.83 10.23
N VAL A 189 -7.87 -1.09 11.29
CA VAL A 189 -7.10 0.09 11.72
C VAL A 189 -5.67 -0.20 12.13
N SER A 190 -5.37 -1.45 12.50
CA SER A 190 -4.02 -1.89 12.83
C SER A 190 -3.23 -2.25 11.58
N GLY A 191 -3.85 -2.16 10.39
CA GLY A 191 -3.28 -2.64 9.14
C GLY A 191 -3.35 -4.16 9.00
N GLY A 192 -4.11 -4.84 9.85
CA GLY A 192 -4.36 -6.28 9.77
C GLY A 192 -5.47 -6.62 8.77
N TYR A 193 -5.49 -7.84 8.26
CA TYR A 193 -6.58 -8.34 7.43
C TYR A 193 -7.91 -8.33 8.21
N TYR A 194 -8.92 -7.68 7.63
CA TYR A 194 -10.27 -7.58 8.16
C TYR A 194 -11.13 -8.79 7.77
N ASP A 195 -11.98 -9.21 8.71
CA ASP A 195 -12.94 -10.32 8.57
C ASP A 195 -12.30 -11.71 8.27
N VAL A 196 -11.40 -12.08 9.17
CA VAL A 196 -10.87 -13.45 9.29
C VAL A 196 -11.96 -14.50 9.55
N PHE A 197 -13.16 -14.11 10.02
CA PHE A 197 -14.27 -15.02 10.29
C PHE A 197 -14.96 -15.51 9.01
N ALA A 198 -14.93 -14.71 7.94
CA ALA A 198 -15.44 -15.11 6.64
C ALA A 198 -14.42 -15.87 5.76
N THR A 199 -13.18 -16.03 6.24
CA THR A 199 -12.05 -16.44 5.39
C THR A 199 -11.61 -17.89 5.65
N VAL A 200 -11.57 -18.70 4.59
CA VAL A 200 -11.10 -20.10 4.62
C VAL A 200 -10.13 -20.29 3.46
N LEU A 201 -8.88 -20.66 3.72
CA LEU A 201 -7.86 -20.89 2.70
C LEU A 201 -7.94 -22.31 2.11
N ILE A 202 -7.31 -22.51 0.97
CA ILE A 202 -7.13 -23.84 0.36
C ILE A 202 -5.93 -24.53 1.04
N PRO A 203 -6.00 -25.86 1.34
CA PRO A 203 -7.06 -26.78 0.98
C PRO A 203 -8.31 -26.71 1.86
N ASN A 204 -8.20 -26.33 3.14
CA ASN A 204 -9.34 -26.15 4.04
C ASN A 204 -9.02 -25.42 5.36
N THR A 205 -8.08 -24.47 5.35
CA THR A 205 -7.60 -23.82 6.57
C THR A 205 -8.53 -22.68 6.97
N PHE A 206 -9.31 -22.83 8.04
CA PHE A 206 -10.04 -21.71 8.61
C PHE A 206 -9.04 -20.80 9.32
N VAL A 207 -8.91 -19.54 8.93
CA VAL A 207 -7.85 -18.66 9.51
C VAL A 207 -8.25 -18.04 10.85
N TYR A 208 -9.48 -18.26 11.29
CA TYR A 208 -10.04 -17.67 12.50
C TYR A 208 -9.39 -18.21 13.79
N PRO A 209 -9.21 -17.40 14.85
CA PRO A 209 -8.55 -17.85 16.08
C PRO A 209 -9.23 -19.04 16.74
N VAL A 210 -8.47 -20.09 17.04
CA VAL A 210 -8.97 -21.34 17.63
C VAL A 210 -9.76 -21.09 18.91
N GLY A 211 -9.27 -20.18 19.76
CA GLY A 211 -9.96 -19.82 21.02
C GLY A 211 -11.30 -19.12 20.85
N ALA A 212 -11.64 -18.69 19.63
CA ALA A 212 -12.92 -18.07 19.29
C ALA A 212 -13.83 -18.99 18.44
N ARG A 213 -13.37 -20.19 18.07
CA ARG A 213 -14.16 -21.20 17.35
C ARG A 213 -15.06 -21.98 18.31
N MET A 214 -16.12 -22.58 17.78
CA MET A 214 -16.91 -23.55 18.55
C MET A 214 -16.16 -24.87 18.75
N ASP A 215 -15.42 -25.33 17.73
CA ASP A 215 -14.43 -26.42 17.86
C ASP A 215 -13.08 -25.83 18.27
N LEU A 216 -12.69 -26.07 19.52
CA LEU A 216 -11.48 -25.51 20.14
C LEU A 216 -10.19 -26.23 19.72
N ALA A 217 -10.27 -27.17 18.77
CA ALA A 217 -9.10 -27.82 18.18
C ALA A 217 -8.98 -27.44 16.69
N PRO A 218 -7.77 -27.13 16.20
CA PRO A 218 -7.51 -27.14 14.76
C PRO A 218 -7.82 -28.52 14.20
N HIS A 219 -8.38 -28.55 13.00
CA HIS A 219 -8.65 -29.80 12.34
C HIS A 219 -7.40 -30.37 11.65
N PRO A 220 -7.29 -31.71 11.47
CA PRO A 220 -6.08 -32.34 10.96
C PRO A 220 -5.61 -31.87 9.56
N GLU A 221 -6.52 -31.38 8.73
CA GLU A 221 -6.24 -30.88 7.38
C GLU A 221 -5.91 -29.38 7.31
N GLU A 222 -6.05 -28.66 8.43
CA GLU A 222 -5.74 -27.23 8.47
C GLU A 222 -4.24 -27.01 8.59
N ASP A 223 -3.75 -26.02 7.86
CA ASP A 223 -2.40 -25.50 8.07
C ASP A 223 -2.39 -24.62 9.32
N GLN A 224 -1.92 -25.19 10.43
CA GLN A 224 -1.89 -24.52 11.72
C GLN A 224 -1.00 -23.26 11.73
N SER A 225 -0.05 -23.15 10.80
CA SER A 225 0.82 -21.98 10.69
C SER A 225 0.11 -20.74 10.14
N LEU A 226 -1.03 -20.93 9.47
CA LEU A 226 -1.85 -19.86 8.87
C LEU A 226 -3.10 -19.53 9.71
N ILE A 227 -3.26 -20.17 10.88
CA ILE A 227 -4.36 -19.87 11.80
C ILE A 227 -3.95 -18.70 12.69
N VAL A 228 -4.73 -17.61 12.63
CA VAL A 228 -4.49 -16.41 13.44
C VAL A 228 -4.51 -16.76 14.92
N GLY A 229 -3.46 -16.37 15.65
CA GLY A 229 -3.33 -16.53 17.09
C GLY A 229 -3.02 -17.95 17.59
N ASN A 230 -2.84 -18.95 16.72
CA ASN A 230 -2.53 -20.33 17.13
C ASN A 230 -1.04 -20.68 17.03
N ALA A 231 -0.35 -20.24 15.98
CA ALA A 231 1.10 -20.36 15.84
C ALA A 231 1.77 -19.09 16.38
N GLU A 232 2.85 -19.23 17.17
CA GLU A 232 3.84 -18.22 17.65
C GLU A 232 3.71 -16.75 17.18
N GLY A 233 2.54 -16.13 17.31
CA GLY A 233 2.30 -14.75 16.88
C GLY A 233 1.76 -14.52 15.44
N PHE A 234 1.29 -15.54 14.69
CA PHE A 234 0.65 -15.28 13.38
C PHE A 234 -0.60 -14.41 13.55
N SER A 235 -0.53 -13.20 13.02
CA SER A 235 -1.50 -12.12 13.24
C SER A 235 -2.36 -11.84 12.00
N ASN A 236 -3.36 -10.99 12.14
CA ASN A 236 -4.12 -10.46 10.99
C ASN A 236 -3.18 -9.75 9.99
N THR A 237 -2.14 -9.08 10.47
CA THR A 237 -1.15 -8.39 9.62
C THR A 237 -0.30 -9.39 8.84
N ASP A 238 0.09 -10.50 9.47
CA ASP A 238 0.82 -11.57 8.79
C ASP A 238 -0.03 -12.24 7.70
N LEU A 239 -1.34 -12.43 7.95
CA LEU A 239 -2.27 -12.93 6.95
C LEU A 239 -2.41 -11.98 5.75
N LEU A 240 -2.48 -10.66 5.99
CA LEU A 240 -2.51 -9.68 4.90
C LEU A 240 -1.21 -9.73 4.08
N HIS A 241 -0.05 -9.77 4.75
CA HIS A 241 1.24 -9.91 4.08
C HIS A 241 1.37 -11.22 3.32
N TRP A 242 0.81 -12.31 3.85
CA TRP A 242 0.75 -13.60 3.16
C TRP A 242 -0.04 -13.48 1.86
N PHE A 243 -1.21 -12.81 1.87
CA PHE A 243 -1.96 -12.54 0.63
C PHE A 243 -1.15 -11.72 -0.38
N ASP A 244 -0.47 -10.67 0.07
CA ASP A 244 0.40 -9.85 -0.79
C ASP A 244 1.54 -10.68 -1.41
N GLN A 245 2.20 -11.51 -0.62
CA GLN A 245 3.28 -12.40 -1.08
C GLN A 245 2.77 -13.44 -2.07
N MET A 246 1.64 -14.08 -1.77
CA MET A 246 1.03 -15.09 -2.63
C MET A 246 0.59 -14.49 -3.97
N SER A 247 0.07 -13.25 -3.97
CA SER A 247 -0.26 -12.53 -5.19
C SER A 247 0.99 -12.15 -5.98
N ALA A 248 2.03 -11.63 -5.33
CA ALA A 248 3.30 -11.28 -5.98
C ALA A 248 4.00 -12.49 -6.62
N ASN A 249 3.85 -13.67 -6.03
CA ASN A 249 4.39 -14.92 -6.55
C ASN A 249 3.65 -15.43 -7.80
N GLN A 250 2.41 -14.98 -8.05
CA GLN A 250 1.74 -15.22 -9.31
C GLN A 250 2.31 -14.30 -10.38
N GLN A 251 2.67 -14.83 -11.55
CA GLN A 251 3.18 -14.04 -12.68
C GLN A 251 2.17 -12.96 -13.09
N GLY A 252 2.32 -11.76 -12.53
CA GLY A 252 1.44 -10.61 -12.78
C GLY A 252 0.67 -10.05 -11.59
N GLY A 253 0.86 -10.51 -10.35
CA GLY A 253 0.19 -9.91 -9.18
C GLY A 253 -1.31 -10.23 -9.12
N GLY A 254 -1.67 -11.51 -9.29
CA GLY A 254 -3.05 -11.96 -9.45
C GLY A 254 -3.80 -12.22 -8.13
N PRO A 255 -5.11 -12.48 -8.20
CA PRO A 255 -5.92 -12.82 -7.03
C PRO A 255 -5.50 -14.17 -6.44
N VAL A 256 -5.56 -14.29 -5.11
CA VAL A 256 -5.14 -15.47 -4.36
C VAL A 256 -6.33 -16.42 -4.17
N PRO A 257 -6.29 -17.66 -4.69
CA PRO A 257 -7.39 -18.61 -4.55
C PRO A 257 -7.65 -18.98 -3.10
N VAL A 258 -8.93 -18.98 -2.70
CA VAL A 258 -9.38 -19.35 -1.36
C VAL A 258 -10.66 -20.18 -1.42
N ARG A 259 -11.05 -20.79 -0.30
CA ARG A 259 -12.37 -21.42 -0.14
C ARG A 259 -13.44 -20.43 0.32
N SER A 260 -13.11 -19.43 1.10
CA SER A 260 -14.08 -18.39 1.39
C SER A 260 -13.33 -17.14 1.74
N CYS A 261 -13.97 -16.02 1.50
CA CYS A 261 -13.50 -14.72 1.92
C CYS A 261 -14.69 -13.78 2.02
N PHE A 262 -14.54 -12.81 2.88
CA PHE A 262 -15.19 -11.52 2.76
C PHE A 262 -14.26 -10.55 3.46
N GLY A 263 -14.01 -9.40 2.86
CA GLY A 263 -13.14 -8.40 3.43
C GLY A 263 -13.79 -7.03 3.37
N GLY A 264 -15.11 -6.96 3.58
CA GLY A 264 -15.92 -5.74 3.46
C GLY A 264 -16.46 -5.47 2.04
N LEU A 265 -15.94 -6.15 1.01
CA LEU A 265 -16.44 -6.07 -0.36
C LEU A 265 -16.19 -7.39 -1.12
N ALA A 266 -17.13 -7.79 -1.97
CA ALA A 266 -16.98 -8.95 -2.85
C ALA A 266 -17.71 -8.73 -4.17
N LEU A 267 -17.11 -9.19 -5.26
CA LEU A 267 -17.63 -9.12 -6.62
C LEU A 267 -18.00 -10.52 -7.06
N TYR A 268 -19.27 -10.73 -7.36
CA TYR A 268 -19.79 -12.01 -7.82
C TYR A 268 -20.20 -11.93 -9.27
N ARG A 269 -20.01 -13.02 -10.01
CA ARG A 269 -20.79 -13.23 -11.23
C ARG A 269 -22.26 -13.31 -10.89
N ALA A 270 -23.11 -12.56 -11.61
CA ALA A 270 -24.55 -12.54 -11.32
C ALA A 270 -25.19 -13.93 -11.42
N SER A 271 -24.75 -14.76 -12.38
CA SER A 271 -25.26 -16.14 -12.51
C SER A 271 -25.00 -17.00 -11.27
N ARG A 272 -23.94 -16.72 -10.52
CA ARG A 272 -23.58 -17.42 -9.28
C ARG A 272 -24.28 -16.84 -8.08
N TRP A 273 -24.24 -15.50 -7.96
CA TRP A 273 -24.90 -14.84 -6.85
C TRP A 273 -26.43 -15.00 -6.90
N LEU A 274 -27.03 -15.14 -8.08
CA LEU A 274 -28.48 -15.39 -8.25
C LEU A 274 -28.86 -16.88 -8.32
N ASP A 275 -27.95 -17.81 -8.01
CA ASP A 275 -28.31 -19.22 -7.93
C ASP A 275 -29.10 -19.53 -6.65
N PHE A 276 -30.42 -19.38 -6.72
CA PHE A 276 -31.34 -19.60 -5.58
C PHE A 276 -31.41 -21.05 -5.09
N SER A 277 -30.74 -22.00 -5.75
CA SER A 277 -30.53 -23.34 -5.17
C SER A 277 -29.59 -23.29 -3.96
N CYS A 278 -28.75 -22.25 -3.90
CA CYS A 278 -27.99 -21.88 -2.73
C CYS A 278 -28.67 -20.78 -1.94
N SER A 279 -28.58 -20.88 -0.61
CA SER A 279 -29.12 -19.91 0.34
C SER A 279 -28.04 -19.56 1.35
N TYR A 280 -28.07 -18.33 1.85
CA TYR A 280 -27.21 -17.92 2.97
C TYR A 280 -27.66 -18.56 4.30
N SER A 281 -28.90 -19.02 4.39
CA SER A 281 -29.57 -19.42 5.64
C SER A 281 -29.46 -20.91 6.01
N VAL A 282 -28.54 -21.67 5.40
CA VAL A 282 -28.48 -23.13 5.58
C VAL A 282 -28.05 -23.51 7.00
N SER A 283 -29.04 -23.77 7.86
CA SER A 283 -28.85 -24.42 9.16
C SER A 283 -28.87 -25.94 9.00
N GLY A 284 -27.89 -26.64 9.56
CA GLY A 284 -27.91 -28.11 9.68
C GLY A 284 -26.90 -28.87 8.82
N ASP A 285 -25.96 -28.17 8.21
CA ASP A 285 -24.83 -28.79 7.56
C ASP A 285 -23.73 -29.12 8.57
N GLU A 286 -23.57 -30.41 8.88
CA GLU A 286 -22.58 -30.89 9.84
C GLU A 286 -21.15 -30.46 9.45
N ASP A 287 -20.87 -30.31 8.14
CA ASP A 287 -19.55 -29.88 7.65
C ASP A 287 -19.26 -28.41 7.96
N LEU A 288 -20.29 -27.56 8.08
CA LEU A 288 -20.11 -26.13 8.36
C LEU A 288 -19.93 -25.83 9.85
N VAL A 289 -20.23 -26.79 10.73
CA VAL A 289 -20.03 -26.66 12.18
C VAL A 289 -18.59 -26.28 12.51
N ARG A 290 -17.63 -26.74 11.72
CA ARG A 290 -16.21 -26.41 11.90
C ARG A 290 -15.84 -24.94 11.68
N TYR A 291 -16.63 -24.21 10.89
CA TYR A 291 -16.42 -22.79 10.63
C TYR A 291 -17.23 -21.91 11.57
N THR A 292 -17.87 -22.50 12.59
CA THR A 292 -18.69 -21.75 13.54
C THR A 292 -17.82 -21.04 14.56
N ASN A 293 -18.16 -19.78 14.84
CA ASN A 293 -17.57 -19.06 15.96
C ASN A 293 -18.38 -19.32 17.23
N MET A 294 -17.73 -19.20 18.39
CA MET A 294 -18.35 -19.48 19.70
C MET A 294 -19.39 -18.45 20.15
N TYR A 295 -19.42 -17.26 19.55
CA TYR A 295 -20.28 -16.15 19.95
C TYR A 295 -21.63 -16.19 19.23
N ASP A 296 -21.61 -16.51 17.94
CA ASP A 296 -22.79 -16.63 17.10
C ASP A 296 -23.26 -18.09 16.98
N GLU A 297 -22.46 -19.09 17.36
CA GLU A 297 -22.80 -20.53 17.17
C GLU A 297 -23.18 -20.87 15.71
N ARG A 298 -22.62 -20.07 14.78
CA ARG A 298 -22.89 -20.10 13.33
C ARG A 298 -21.60 -19.81 12.59
N ALA A 299 -21.49 -20.34 11.38
CA ALA A 299 -20.45 -19.95 10.42
C ALA A 299 -20.87 -18.66 9.74
N CYS A 300 -19.91 -17.83 9.31
CA CYS A 300 -20.22 -16.61 8.57
C CYS A 300 -21.08 -16.95 7.35
N GLU A 301 -22.09 -16.15 7.08
CA GLU A 301 -23.03 -16.34 5.98
C GLU A 301 -22.29 -16.40 4.62
N HIS A 302 -21.15 -15.71 4.47
CA HIS A 302 -20.31 -15.81 3.28
C HIS A 302 -19.68 -17.19 3.11
N VAL A 303 -19.22 -17.82 4.21
CA VAL A 303 -18.70 -19.20 4.20
C VAL A 303 -19.81 -20.16 3.79
N VAL A 304 -21.02 -20.00 4.36
CA VAL A 304 -22.20 -20.80 4.02
C VAL A 304 -22.52 -20.71 2.53
N LEU A 305 -22.59 -19.48 1.97
CA LEU A 305 -22.88 -19.30 0.55
C LEU A 305 -21.79 -19.93 -0.33
N HIS A 306 -20.50 -19.66 -0.07
CA HIS A 306 -19.42 -20.15 -0.92
C HIS A 306 -19.32 -21.68 -0.94
N GLU A 307 -19.50 -22.33 0.21
CA GLU A 307 -19.52 -23.80 0.26
C GLU A 307 -20.76 -24.37 -0.44
N CYS A 308 -21.92 -23.71 -0.33
CA CYS A 308 -23.08 -24.12 -1.13
C CYS A 308 -22.81 -24.01 -2.64
N LEU A 309 -22.28 -22.86 -3.10
CA LEU A 309 -22.01 -22.65 -4.52
C LEU A 309 -21.03 -23.71 -5.06
N ARG A 310 -20.03 -24.12 -4.26
CA ARG A 310 -19.15 -25.25 -4.62
C ARG A 310 -19.84 -26.59 -4.68
N ARG A 311 -20.83 -26.84 -3.85
CA ARG A 311 -21.58 -28.12 -3.89
C ARG A 311 -22.46 -28.21 -5.11
N VAL A 312 -23.09 -27.09 -5.48
CA VAL A 312 -23.89 -26.98 -6.71
C VAL A 312 -22.98 -27.05 -7.94
N ASP A 313 -21.85 -26.35 -7.91
CA ASP A 313 -20.83 -26.41 -8.94
C ASP A 313 -19.42 -26.50 -8.33
N PRO A 314 -18.79 -27.69 -8.34
CA PRO A 314 -17.44 -27.90 -7.82
C PRO A 314 -16.34 -27.07 -8.50
N LEU A 315 -16.63 -26.48 -9.66
CA LEU A 315 -15.71 -25.57 -10.37
C LEU A 315 -15.84 -24.12 -9.87
N THR A 316 -16.75 -23.83 -8.93
CA THR A 316 -16.89 -22.50 -8.34
C THR A 316 -15.58 -22.06 -7.72
N SER A 317 -15.07 -20.95 -8.23
CA SER A 317 -13.78 -20.38 -7.90
C SER A 317 -13.94 -19.11 -7.08
N VAL A 318 -13.24 -19.03 -5.96
CA VAL A 318 -13.26 -17.89 -5.05
C VAL A 318 -11.82 -17.44 -4.83
N ALA A 319 -11.58 -16.13 -4.86
CA ALA A 319 -10.26 -15.58 -4.64
C ALA A 319 -10.30 -14.24 -3.90
N VAL A 320 -9.20 -13.89 -3.25
CA VAL A 320 -8.97 -12.58 -2.60
C VAL A 320 -8.08 -11.74 -3.51
N HIS A 321 -8.44 -10.50 -3.78
CA HIS A 321 -7.58 -9.55 -4.48
C HIS A 321 -6.88 -8.61 -3.47
N PRO A 322 -5.55 -8.72 -3.27
CA PRO A 322 -4.88 -7.90 -2.24
C PRO A 322 -4.87 -6.40 -2.54
N GLY A 323 -5.06 -6.01 -3.81
CA GLY A 323 -5.22 -4.61 -4.21
C GLY A 323 -6.60 -3.99 -3.94
N LEU A 324 -7.61 -4.80 -3.61
CA LEU A 324 -8.93 -4.29 -3.22
C LEU A 324 -8.97 -4.21 -1.69
N ARG A 325 -8.77 -3.03 -1.12
CA ARG A 325 -8.63 -2.82 0.34
C ARG A 325 -9.63 -1.80 0.89
N PRO A 326 -10.88 -2.19 1.18
CA PRO A 326 -11.71 -1.38 2.04
C PRO A 326 -11.11 -1.35 3.46
N VAL A 327 -11.39 -0.29 4.21
CA VAL A 327 -10.83 -0.07 5.55
C VAL A 327 -11.95 -0.12 6.57
N TRP A 328 -11.89 -1.04 7.51
CA TRP A 328 -12.86 -1.15 8.61
C TRP A 328 -12.51 -0.20 9.77
N HIS A 329 -13.54 0.31 10.46
CA HIS A 329 -13.50 1.47 11.37
C HIS A 329 -12.32 1.57 12.34
N GLY A 330 -11.87 2.83 12.54
CA GLY A 330 -11.13 3.31 13.70
C GLY A 330 -11.62 4.66 14.19
N GLU A 331 -11.44 4.93 15.49
CA GLU A 331 -11.85 6.18 16.16
C GLU A 331 -11.28 7.46 15.54
N ASN A 332 -10.39 7.33 14.55
CA ASN A 332 -9.77 8.40 13.78
C ASN A 332 -10.51 8.72 12.46
N GLU A 333 -11.84 8.54 12.39
CA GLU A 333 -12.65 8.97 11.24
C GLU A 333 -12.35 10.42 10.81
N ALA A 334 -12.09 11.31 11.78
CA ALA A 334 -11.73 12.70 11.49
C ALA A 334 -10.35 12.85 10.82
N ALA A 335 -9.38 12.00 11.16
CA ALA A 335 -8.04 12.05 10.58
C ALA A 335 -8.04 11.54 9.12
N ILE A 336 -8.80 10.48 8.84
CA ILE A 336 -8.86 9.90 7.48
C ILE A 336 -9.87 10.66 6.59
N ALA A 337 -10.93 11.25 7.17
CA ALA A 337 -11.78 12.20 6.45
C ALA A 337 -11.02 13.47 6.07
N ALA A 338 -10.08 13.92 6.91
CA ALA A 338 -9.19 15.03 6.58
C ALA A 338 -8.24 14.70 5.41
N GLU A 339 -7.70 13.47 5.33
CA GLU A 339 -6.89 13.01 4.20
C GLU A 339 -7.64 13.03 2.85
N ASN A 340 -8.97 12.86 2.88
CA ASN A 340 -9.81 12.85 1.69
C ASN A 340 -10.48 14.20 1.37
N ASN A 341 -10.03 15.31 2.00
CA ASN A 341 -10.66 16.63 1.88
C ASN A 341 -12.17 16.65 2.25
N LEU A 342 -12.61 15.72 3.10
CA LEU A 342 -13.98 15.67 3.63
C LEU A 342 -14.10 16.45 4.95
N ALA A 343 -13.03 17.07 5.44
CA ALA A 343 -13.00 17.81 6.71
C ALA A 343 -14.08 18.90 6.80
N ASP A 344 -14.30 19.67 5.72
CA ASP A 344 -15.34 20.71 5.62
C ASP A 344 -16.79 20.18 5.74
N LEU A 345 -16.98 18.85 5.61
CA LEU A 345 -18.28 18.19 5.77
C LEU A 345 -18.49 17.59 7.16
N THR A 346 -17.41 17.41 7.93
CA THR A 346 -17.45 16.67 9.20
C THR A 346 -17.58 17.56 10.44
N SER A 347 -17.18 18.84 10.37
CA SER A 347 -17.27 19.75 11.51
C SER A 347 -18.63 20.45 11.59
N GLY A 348 -19.60 19.90 12.34
CA GLY A 348 -20.76 20.67 12.83
C GLY A 348 -22.14 20.12 12.47
N ARG A 349 -22.59 19.05 13.14
CA ARG A 349 -24.00 18.63 13.08
C ARG A 349 -24.89 19.62 13.86
N ARG A 350 -25.97 20.06 13.19
CA ARG A 350 -27.09 20.92 13.60
C ARG A 350 -26.93 22.45 13.61
N ASP A 351 -25.93 23.03 14.27
CA ASP A 351 -25.92 24.50 14.49
C ASP A 351 -25.37 25.32 13.30
N GLU A 352 -24.55 24.71 12.45
CA GLU A 352 -24.04 25.36 11.23
C GLU A 352 -25.06 25.41 10.10
N TRP A 353 -26.02 24.48 10.11
CA TRP A 353 -27.11 24.39 9.12
C TRP A 353 -28.01 25.63 9.13
N GLU A 354 -28.34 26.17 10.31
CA GLU A 354 -29.12 27.41 10.46
C GLU A 354 -28.29 28.68 10.18
N ARG A 355 -26.97 28.56 10.14
CA ARG A 355 -26.03 29.67 9.87
C ARG A 355 -25.74 29.77 8.37
N MET A 356 -25.64 28.65 7.69
CA MET A 356 -25.35 28.56 6.26
C MET A 356 -26.59 28.91 5.39
N ASP A 357 -27.79 28.55 5.83
CA ASP A 357 -29.07 28.97 5.22
C ASP A 357 -29.34 30.49 5.38
N ARG A 358 -28.61 31.17 6.28
CA ARG A 358 -28.60 32.64 6.39
C ARG A 358 -27.61 33.27 5.40
N LYS A 359 -26.39 32.73 5.31
CA LYS A 359 -25.36 33.21 4.36
C LYS A 359 -25.75 32.99 2.89
N LEU A 360 -26.45 31.91 2.56
CA LEU A 360 -26.93 31.62 1.20
C LEU A 360 -28.00 32.61 0.71
N ARG A 361 -28.81 33.18 1.61
CA ARG A 361 -29.74 34.27 1.28
C ARG A 361 -29.03 35.61 1.03
N ASP A 362 -27.88 35.84 1.67
CA ASP A 362 -27.12 37.08 1.53
C ASP A 362 -26.19 37.07 0.29
N LEU A 363 -25.79 35.90 -0.20
CA LEU A 363 -24.88 35.74 -1.35
C LEU A 363 -25.57 35.78 -2.73
N GLN A 364 -26.91 35.73 -2.79
CA GLN A 364 -27.68 35.87 -4.03
C GLN A 364 -27.82 37.34 -4.51
N ALA A 365 -27.15 38.30 -3.86
CA ALA A 365 -27.35 39.73 -4.09
C ALA A 365 -26.16 40.50 -4.73
N MET A 366 -25.16 39.85 -5.35
CA MET A 366 -24.05 40.58 -5.99
C MET A 366 -23.85 40.28 -7.49
N PRO A 367 -23.62 41.30 -8.35
CA PRO A 367 -23.40 41.11 -9.78
C PRO A 367 -21.92 40.87 -10.13
N SER A 368 -21.72 40.03 -11.15
CA SER A 368 -20.45 39.58 -11.72
C SER A 368 -19.80 40.62 -12.64
N ASN A 369 -18.49 40.81 -12.50
CA ASN A 369 -17.61 41.34 -13.56
C ASN A 369 -16.13 41.11 -13.19
N MET A 370 -15.41 40.28 -13.95
CA MET A 370 -14.09 40.63 -14.49
C MET A 370 -13.52 39.53 -15.40
N THR A 371 -12.88 40.00 -16.47
CA THR A 371 -12.38 39.29 -17.65
C THR A 371 -10.87 39.04 -17.62
N ASN A 372 -10.47 37.89 -18.15
CA ASN A 372 -9.29 37.48 -18.94
C ASN A 372 -7.94 38.22 -18.80
N ALA A 373 -6.89 37.43 -18.56
CA ALA A 373 -5.52 37.67 -19.01
C ALA A 373 -4.89 36.38 -19.58
N THR A 374 -4.15 36.53 -20.66
CA THR A 374 -3.60 35.52 -21.58
C THR A 374 -2.22 35.00 -21.19
N ASN A 375 -1.97 33.69 -21.38
CA ASN A 375 -0.67 33.03 -21.21
C ASN A 375 0.20 33.07 -22.49
N SER A 376 1.51 33.11 -22.28
CA SER A 376 2.59 33.03 -23.28
C SER A 376 3.46 31.81 -22.95
N THR A 377 3.60 30.85 -23.87
CA THR A 377 4.44 29.64 -23.74
C THR A 377 5.61 29.68 -24.70
N ASN A 378 6.83 29.36 -24.20
CA ASN A 378 7.96 28.83 -24.97
C ASN A 378 9.08 28.40 -24.00
N SER A 379 9.34 27.09 -23.83
CA SER A 379 10.68 26.47 -23.93
C SER A 379 10.69 24.97 -23.62
N THR A 380 11.27 24.21 -24.58
CA THR A 380 12.05 22.95 -24.46
C THR A 380 11.51 21.78 -23.62
N ASP A 381 10.80 20.88 -24.30
CA ASP A 381 10.26 19.62 -23.77
C ASP A 381 11.32 18.51 -23.66
N GLY A 382 11.37 17.83 -22.51
CA GLY A 382 11.84 16.45 -22.38
C GLY A 382 10.81 15.47 -22.98
N ILE A 383 11.23 14.28 -23.39
CA ILE A 383 10.34 13.26 -23.95
C ILE A 383 9.57 12.59 -22.81
N CYS A 384 8.46 13.19 -22.39
CA CYS A 384 7.48 12.54 -21.52
C CYS A 384 6.45 11.83 -22.39
N THR A 385 6.26 10.52 -22.15
CA THR A 385 5.14 9.79 -22.74
C THR A 385 4.10 9.59 -21.65
N THR A 386 2.91 10.18 -21.83
CA THR A 386 1.77 9.90 -20.96
C THR A 386 1.31 8.47 -21.24
N ILE A 387 1.37 7.61 -20.23
CA ILE A 387 0.74 6.29 -20.28
C ILE A 387 -0.58 6.41 -19.50
N ASN A 388 -1.61 5.66 -19.91
CA ASN A 388 -2.94 5.69 -19.29
C ASN A 388 -2.85 5.60 -17.75
N ASN A 389 -3.72 6.35 -17.05
CA ASN A 389 -3.84 6.50 -15.57
C ASN A 389 -3.01 7.63 -14.91
N GLY A 390 -2.52 8.61 -15.66
CA GLY A 390 -1.86 9.79 -15.07
C GLY A 390 -0.44 9.52 -14.55
N THR A 391 0.15 8.38 -14.89
CA THR A 391 1.57 8.10 -14.71
C THR A 391 2.33 8.70 -15.90
N GLU A 392 3.05 9.79 -15.67
CA GLU A 392 3.98 10.32 -16.68
C GLU A 392 5.30 9.56 -16.60
N LEU A 393 5.65 8.84 -17.67
CA LEU A 393 6.95 8.20 -17.80
C LEU A 393 7.88 9.18 -18.51
N CYS A 394 8.63 9.97 -17.73
CA CYS A 394 9.66 10.85 -18.26
C CYS A 394 11.03 10.17 -18.10
N CYS A 395 11.69 9.86 -19.22
CA CYS A 395 13.10 9.47 -19.22
C CYS A 395 13.94 10.74 -19.35
N TRP A 396 14.69 11.06 -18.30
CA TRP A 396 15.57 12.24 -18.28
C TRP A 396 16.95 11.80 -18.80
N ASP A 397 17.35 12.30 -19.97
CA ASP A 397 18.70 12.12 -20.53
C ASP A 397 19.58 13.32 -20.15
N ASN A 398 20.87 13.06 -20.09
CA ASN A 398 22.02 13.80 -19.59
C ASN A 398 21.91 15.32 -19.42
N THR A 399 22.48 15.74 -18.29
CA THR A 399 22.84 17.10 -17.90
C THR A 399 21.68 18.08 -17.82
N THR A 400 21.34 18.40 -16.57
CA THR A 400 20.62 19.57 -16.06
C THR A 400 19.10 19.44 -15.84
N GLU A 401 18.67 19.77 -14.62
CA GLU A 401 17.30 20.13 -14.23
C GLU A 401 16.34 19.07 -13.64
N ILE A 402 16.78 18.18 -12.73
CA ILE A 402 15.78 17.58 -11.79
C ILE A 402 15.23 18.67 -10.83
N LEU A 403 16.01 19.72 -10.55
CA LEU A 403 15.63 20.85 -9.68
C LEU A 403 14.44 21.68 -10.18
N VAL A 404 14.13 21.70 -11.48
CA VAL A 404 13.11 22.59 -12.06
C VAL A 404 11.73 21.92 -12.18
N ALA A 405 11.66 20.59 -12.18
CA ALA A 405 10.42 19.86 -12.46
C ALA A 405 9.33 20.05 -11.38
N GLU A 406 9.67 19.92 -10.09
CA GLU A 406 8.68 20.10 -9.01
C GLU A 406 8.26 21.57 -8.85
N GLN A 407 9.21 22.52 -8.92
CA GLN A 407 8.91 23.96 -8.82
C GLN A 407 8.11 24.50 -10.01
N ALA A 408 8.34 24.02 -11.23
CA ALA A 408 7.61 24.46 -12.42
C ALA A 408 6.16 23.96 -12.42
N VAL A 409 5.91 22.74 -11.94
CA VAL A 409 4.54 22.18 -11.75
C VAL A 409 3.77 22.98 -10.68
N PHE A 410 4.47 23.55 -9.71
CA PHE A 410 3.89 24.38 -8.64
C PHE A 410 3.22 25.66 -9.13
N LYS A 411 3.64 26.22 -10.28
CA LYS A 411 3.07 27.47 -10.81
C LYS A 411 1.65 27.30 -11.39
N GLY A 412 1.08 26.09 -11.45
CA GLY A 412 -0.21 25.86 -12.11
C GLY A 412 -1.25 25.00 -11.38
N LYS A 413 -0.88 24.09 -10.46
CA LYS A 413 -1.82 23.14 -9.85
C LYS A 413 -1.41 22.74 -8.43
N SER A 414 -1.87 23.48 -7.42
CA SER A 414 -1.55 23.24 -5.99
C SER A 414 -2.21 22.01 -5.35
N ASN A 415 -3.01 21.22 -6.09
CA ASN A 415 -3.93 20.23 -5.50
C ASN A 415 -3.79 18.80 -6.08
N PHE A 416 -2.62 18.40 -6.55
CA PHE A 416 -2.45 17.04 -7.09
C PHE A 416 -2.09 16.03 -5.98
N THR A 417 -2.96 15.06 -5.71
CA THR A 417 -2.80 14.05 -4.65
C THR A 417 -2.36 12.67 -5.14
N GLY A 418 -2.21 12.48 -6.46
CA GLY A 418 -1.81 11.19 -7.04
C GLY A 418 -0.36 10.81 -6.71
N HIS A 419 -0.11 9.52 -6.50
CA HIS A 419 1.23 8.95 -6.35
C HIS A 419 2.05 9.19 -7.63
N ARG A 420 3.25 9.74 -7.47
CA ARG A 420 4.15 10.04 -8.59
C ARG A 420 5.35 9.12 -8.57
N VAL A 421 5.69 8.57 -9.73
CA VAL A 421 6.86 7.70 -9.91
C VAL A 421 7.82 8.34 -10.91
N TYR A 422 8.95 8.82 -10.41
CA TYR A 422 10.07 9.31 -11.21
C TYR A 422 11.01 8.14 -11.52
N ASN A 423 11.13 7.81 -12.82
CA ASN A 423 12.04 6.76 -13.29
C ASN A 423 13.34 7.40 -13.78
N LEU A 424 14.45 7.14 -13.08
CA LEU A 424 15.78 7.51 -13.54
C LEU A 424 16.21 6.55 -14.66
N CYS A 425 16.78 7.05 -15.75
CA CYS A 425 17.35 6.19 -16.78
C CYS A 425 18.56 5.42 -16.22
N PRO A 426 18.87 4.20 -16.66
CA PRO A 426 20.09 3.50 -16.27
C PRO A 426 21.32 4.15 -16.90
N ASP A 427 21.91 5.11 -16.19
CA ASP A 427 23.16 5.79 -16.52
C ASP A 427 23.79 6.34 -15.21
N THR A 428 25.04 6.84 -15.27
CA THR A 428 25.70 7.48 -14.13
C THR A 428 25.37 8.96 -14.09
N TYR A 429 24.79 9.43 -13.00
CA TYR A 429 24.40 10.84 -12.84
C TYR A 429 25.43 11.58 -11.98
N SER A 430 25.97 12.66 -12.53
CA SER A 430 26.69 13.68 -11.75
C SER A 430 25.70 14.76 -11.33
N ILE A 431 25.50 14.91 -10.02
CA ILE A 431 24.58 15.89 -9.45
C ILE A 431 25.36 17.20 -9.21
N GLY A 432 24.95 18.29 -9.88
CA GLY A 432 25.63 19.60 -9.80
C GLY A 432 24.71 20.73 -9.31
N PHE A 433 25.26 21.67 -8.56
CA PHE A 433 24.55 22.85 -8.04
C PHE A 433 24.21 23.82 -9.18
N TYR A 434 23.03 24.44 -9.12
CA TYR A 434 22.72 25.61 -9.92
C TYR A 434 22.69 26.81 -8.99
N ASP A 435 23.62 27.73 -9.19
CA ASP A 435 23.68 28.97 -8.41
C ASP A 435 22.76 30.00 -9.06
N ASP A 436 21.59 30.23 -8.44
CA ASP A 436 20.59 31.18 -8.90
C ASP A 436 21.11 32.62 -8.97
N ASP A 437 22.11 32.97 -8.14
CA ASP A 437 22.69 34.31 -8.09
C ASP A 437 23.71 34.54 -9.21
N THR A 438 24.43 33.49 -9.65
CA THR A 438 25.45 33.59 -10.70
C THR A 438 25.01 33.05 -12.05
N GLY A 439 23.92 32.28 -12.12
CA GLY A 439 23.45 31.61 -13.33
C GLY A 439 24.44 30.57 -13.86
N THR A 440 25.29 30.01 -13.00
CA THR A 440 26.33 29.05 -13.39
C THR A 440 26.20 27.71 -12.67
N HIS A 441 26.54 26.64 -13.38
CA HIS A 441 26.63 25.30 -12.80
C HIS A 441 27.91 25.17 -12.00
N VAL A 442 27.77 24.98 -10.69
CA VAL A 442 28.88 24.63 -9.82
C VAL A 442 28.83 23.13 -9.59
N SER A 443 29.79 22.40 -10.16
CA SER A 443 29.95 20.97 -9.88
C SER A 443 30.20 20.77 -8.39
N GLY A 444 29.37 19.98 -7.69
CA GLY A 444 29.73 19.55 -6.34
C GLY A 444 28.61 19.18 -5.36
N MET A 445 27.41 19.77 -5.43
CA MET A 445 26.30 19.48 -4.49
C MET A 445 24.98 19.92 -5.10
N ALA A 446 24.02 19.04 -5.38
CA ALA A 446 22.66 19.48 -5.68
C ALA A 446 21.64 18.75 -4.82
N PRO A 447 20.67 19.49 -4.25
CA PRO A 447 19.58 18.87 -3.54
C PRO A 447 18.52 18.34 -4.52
N ILE A 448 18.14 17.08 -4.35
CA ILE A 448 16.83 16.58 -4.76
C ILE A 448 15.84 17.12 -3.72
N VAL A 449 15.17 18.22 -4.07
CA VAL A 449 14.15 18.81 -3.21
C VAL A 449 12.82 18.11 -3.50
N VAL A 450 12.24 17.44 -2.50
CA VAL A 450 10.95 16.76 -2.62
C VAL A 450 9.92 17.57 -1.85
N MET A 451 9.01 18.24 -2.56
CA MET A 451 7.99 19.10 -1.95
C MET A 451 6.62 18.42 -1.85
N ASN A 452 6.39 17.34 -2.62
CA ASN A 452 5.11 16.63 -2.65
C ASN A 452 5.12 15.34 -1.82
N ASN A 453 3.93 14.96 -1.35
CA ASN A 453 3.67 13.64 -0.76
C ASN A 453 3.58 12.57 -1.85
N ASN A 454 3.71 11.30 -1.46
CA ASN A 454 3.53 10.12 -2.33
C ASN A 454 4.44 10.17 -3.57
N VAL A 455 5.74 10.38 -3.35
CA VAL A 455 6.73 10.42 -4.43
C VAL A 455 7.62 9.18 -4.36
N THR A 456 7.80 8.50 -5.50
CA THR A 456 8.75 7.41 -5.65
C THR A 456 9.81 7.74 -6.69
N PHE A 457 11.08 7.70 -6.30
CA PHE A 457 12.22 7.70 -7.21
C PHE A 457 12.68 6.26 -7.39
N GLN A 458 12.74 5.77 -8.63
CA GLN A 458 13.23 4.43 -8.92
C GLN A 458 14.07 4.39 -10.19
N CYS A 459 14.93 3.39 -10.31
CA CYS A 459 15.61 3.14 -11.57
C CYS A 459 14.66 2.51 -12.60
N GLY A 460 14.49 3.17 -13.75
CA GLY A 460 13.63 2.75 -14.86
C GLY A 460 14.35 1.83 -15.85
N SER A 461 13.59 1.19 -16.75
CA SER A 461 14.17 0.43 -17.87
C SER A 461 14.61 1.35 -19.00
N LYS A 462 15.78 1.14 -19.61
CA LYS A 462 16.20 1.90 -20.81
C LYS A 462 15.33 1.49 -22.01
N PHE A 463 14.74 2.45 -22.70
CA PHE A 463 14.07 2.22 -23.98
C PHE A 463 15.02 2.62 -25.11
N VAL A 464 15.35 1.67 -25.99
CA VAL A 464 16.16 1.93 -27.19
C VAL A 464 15.28 1.66 -28.40
N ASN A 465 15.08 2.68 -29.24
CA ASN A 465 14.22 2.62 -30.44
C ASN A 465 12.78 2.12 -30.17
N GLY A 466 12.14 2.61 -29.10
CA GLY A 466 10.75 2.25 -28.76
C GLY A 466 10.55 0.82 -28.24
N SER A 467 11.63 0.04 -28.10
CA SER A 467 11.61 -1.28 -27.47
C SER A 467 12.20 -1.21 -26.08
N ARG A 468 11.51 -1.80 -25.10
CA ARG A 468 12.01 -1.96 -23.73
C ARG A 468 13.21 -2.89 -23.77
N VAL A 469 14.40 -2.36 -23.48
CA VAL A 469 15.57 -3.21 -23.28
C VAL A 469 15.61 -3.52 -21.80
N SER A 470 15.32 -4.78 -21.43
CA SER A 470 15.44 -5.27 -20.06
C SER A 470 16.92 -5.46 -19.71
N SER A 471 17.70 -4.39 -19.74
CA SER A 471 18.95 -4.36 -18.99
C SER A 471 18.56 -3.98 -17.58
N GLY A 472 18.83 -4.84 -16.60
CA GLY A 472 18.89 -4.48 -15.18
C GLY A 472 20.05 -3.51 -14.98
N GLY A 473 19.94 -2.32 -15.55
CA GLY A 473 20.95 -1.29 -15.45
C GLY A 473 20.77 -0.60 -14.11
N ASP A 474 21.85 -0.54 -13.37
CA ASP A 474 21.93 0.14 -12.09
C ASP A 474 21.97 1.66 -12.30
N CYS A 475 21.09 2.39 -11.64
CA CYS A 475 21.16 3.85 -11.60
C CYS A 475 22.18 4.24 -10.52
N ALA A 476 23.31 4.78 -10.91
CA ALA A 476 24.37 5.20 -9.99
C ALA A 476 24.42 6.73 -9.87
N LEU A 477 24.31 7.24 -8.65
CA LEU A 477 24.66 8.61 -8.30
C LEU A 477 26.16 8.64 -7.97
N ASN A 478 26.92 9.41 -8.73
CA ASN A 478 28.38 9.48 -8.61
C ASN A 478 28.86 10.93 -8.49
N GLY A 479 29.68 11.20 -7.48
CA GLY A 479 30.30 12.48 -7.21
C GLY A 479 29.45 13.45 -6.39
N GLY A 480 30.11 14.23 -5.53
CA GLY A 480 29.49 15.24 -4.68
C GLY A 480 28.66 14.67 -3.51
N ALA A 481 28.05 15.56 -2.73
CA ALA A 481 27.05 15.18 -1.75
C ALA A 481 25.67 15.15 -2.42
N VAL A 482 24.93 14.06 -2.24
CA VAL A 482 23.51 14.00 -2.64
C VAL A 482 22.70 14.50 -1.46
N HIS A 483 21.92 15.55 -1.65
CA HIS A 483 21.05 16.06 -0.59
C HIS A 483 19.60 15.74 -0.96
N PHE A 484 18.88 14.96 -0.16
CA PHE A 484 17.42 14.91 -0.21
C PHE A 484 16.92 15.98 0.75
N HIS A 485 16.52 17.13 0.20
CA HIS A 485 15.92 18.20 1.00
C HIS A 485 14.41 17.97 0.99
N ILE A 486 13.86 17.57 2.13
CA ILE A 486 12.41 17.43 2.28
C ILE A 486 11.95 18.68 3.01
N ASP A 487 11.65 19.73 2.24
CA ASP A 487 11.27 21.03 2.76
C ASP A 487 9.76 21.08 3.05
N GLY A 488 9.40 21.45 4.28
CA GLY A 488 8.02 21.69 4.70
C GLY A 488 7.51 23.12 4.48
N LYS A 489 8.32 24.04 3.95
CA LYS A 489 7.97 25.44 3.69
C LYS A 489 6.97 25.58 2.53
N GLY A 490 5.76 25.11 2.74
CA GLY A 490 4.67 25.15 1.75
C GLY A 490 3.31 24.66 2.23
N GLY A 491 3.20 24.15 3.47
CA GLY A 491 1.93 23.65 4.02
C GLY A 491 1.79 22.12 4.08
N GLY A 492 2.89 21.39 3.87
CA GLY A 492 3.00 19.96 4.12
C GLY A 492 4.43 19.51 3.85
N ILE A 493 5.02 18.74 4.76
CA ILE A 493 6.28 18.05 4.47
C ILE A 493 5.91 16.82 3.63
N GLY A 494 6.67 16.53 2.56
CA GLY A 494 6.51 15.32 1.74
C GLY A 494 6.39 14.07 2.61
N ASP A 495 5.18 13.52 2.73
CA ASP A 495 4.92 12.24 3.38
C ASP A 495 4.92 11.12 2.32
N ASN A 496 5.39 9.93 2.69
CA ASN A 496 5.50 8.76 1.82
C ASN A 496 6.44 8.99 0.61
N VAL A 497 7.67 9.40 0.90
CA VAL A 497 8.76 9.48 -0.08
C VAL A 497 9.49 8.14 -0.13
N VAL A 498 9.57 7.51 -1.30
CA VAL A 498 10.27 6.23 -1.50
C VAL A 498 11.40 6.41 -2.51
N VAL A 499 12.61 5.97 -2.16
CA VAL A 499 13.77 5.95 -3.06
C VAL A 499 14.19 4.49 -3.22
N ARG A 500 14.08 3.93 -4.43
CA ARG A 500 14.24 2.50 -4.67
C ARG A 500 15.27 2.17 -5.75
N GLY A 501 16.16 1.22 -5.46
CA GLY A 501 17.04 0.62 -6.47
C GLY A 501 18.05 1.60 -7.09
N ILE A 502 18.52 2.57 -6.31
CA ILE A 502 19.54 3.54 -6.70
C ILE A 502 20.82 3.23 -5.92
N HIS A 503 21.97 3.34 -6.58
CA HIS A 503 23.29 3.14 -6.00
C HIS A 503 23.98 4.49 -5.76
N SER A 504 24.39 4.78 -4.53
CA SER A 504 25.26 5.91 -4.20
C SER A 504 26.70 5.40 -4.15
N VAL A 505 27.49 5.73 -5.18
CA VAL A 505 28.86 5.23 -5.32
C VAL A 505 29.85 6.38 -5.43
N ASN A 506 30.94 6.36 -4.65
CA ASN A 506 31.95 7.43 -4.62
C ASN A 506 31.36 8.82 -4.35
N THR A 507 30.35 8.92 -3.48
CA THR A 507 29.78 10.20 -3.06
C THR A 507 30.35 10.60 -1.70
N SER A 508 30.18 11.87 -1.33
CA SER A 508 30.45 12.30 0.04
C SER A 508 29.28 11.99 0.99
N GLY A 509 28.33 11.15 0.55
CA GLY A 509 27.16 10.74 1.30
C GLY A 509 25.83 11.30 0.76
N VAL A 510 24.76 10.82 1.37
CA VAL A 510 23.36 11.12 1.12
C VAL A 510 22.75 11.83 2.34
N ASN A 511 22.68 13.15 2.31
CA ASN A 511 22.10 13.91 3.41
C ASN A 511 20.58 14.00 3.25
N VAL A 512 19.82 13.62 4.27
CA VAL A 512 18.37 13.80 4.34
C VAL A 512 18.09 14.93 5.31
N PHE A 513 17.70 16.09 4.78
CA PHE A 513 17.34 17.23 5.62
C PHE A 513 15.83 17.32 5.75
N GLY A 514 15.34 17.20 6.99
CA GLY A 514 13.97 17.55 7.36
C GLY A 514 13.96 18.94 7.98
N GLU A 515 13.76 19.98 7.17
CA GLU A 515 13.48 21.33 7.68
C GLU A 515 12.00 21.44 8.00
N ALA A 516 11.60 20.90 9.15
CA ALA A 516 10.25 21.05 9.66
C ALA A 516 10.20 22.21 10.66
N GLU A 517 10.00 23.45 10.19
CA GLU A 517 9.28 24.39 11.04
C GLU A 517 7.84 23.87 11.13
N CYS A 518 7.54 23.10 12.17
CA CYS A 518 6.17 22.72 12.49
C CYS A 518 5.47 23.96 13.02
N TRP A 519 4.84 24.73 12.13
CA TRP A 519 4.00 25.84 12.55
C TRP A 519 2.82 25.27 13.35
N ASP A 520 2.52 25.89 14.51
CA ASP A 520 1.50 25.43 15.47
C ASP A 520 0.23 24.91 14.78
N GLY A 521 0.03 23.59 14.82
CA GLY A 521 -1.18 22.91 14.32
C GLY A 521 -1.03 22.08 13.03
N ALA A 522 0.12 22.11 12.33
CA ALA A 522 0.38 21.22 11.19
C ALA A 522 0.91 19.85 11.67
N LYS A 523 0.37 18.74 11.14
CA LYS A 523 0.91 17.40 11.39
C LYS A 523 2.28 17.28 10.73
N CYS A 524 3.30 17.19 11.54
CA CYS A 524 4.65 16.89 11.12
C CYS A 524 4.88 15.39 11.27
N GLY A 525 4.68 14.65 10.19
CA GLY A 525 5.01 13.24 10.09
C GLY A 525 5.37 12.96 8.65
N SER A 526 6.66 12.88 8.36
CA SER A 526 7.13 12.46 7.05
C SER A 526 7.75 11.10 7.13
N THR A 527 7.27 10.20 6.28
CA THR A 527 7.87 8.90 6.06
C THR A 527 8.78 8.94 4.83
N VAL A 528 10.04 8.57 5.03
CA VAL A 528 11.04 8.43 3.97
C VAL A 528 11.54 7.00 3.97
N LYS A 529 11.39 6.29 2.86
CA LYS A 529 11.84 4.91 2.72
C LYS A 529 12.90 4.79 1.64
N PHE A 530 14.10 4.37 2.03
CA PHE A 530 15.14 3.86 1.13
C PHE A 530 14.96 2.35 0.99
N ASP A 531 14.75 1.87 -0.23
CA ASP A 531 14.36 0.49 -0.51
C ASP A 531 15.34 -0.13 -1.51
N LYS A 532 16.09 -1.15 -1.10
CA LYS A 532 17.07 -1.86 -1.95
C LYS A 532 18.10 -0.91 -2.58
N MET A 533 18.64 0.01 -1.79
CA MET A 533 19.72 0.90 -2.21
C MET A 533 21.08 0.37 -1.81
N THR A 534 22.10 0.70 -2.59
CA THR A 534 23.50 0.39 -2.25
C THR A 534 24.28 1.68 -2.05
N PHE A 535 24.97 1.80 -0.93
CA PHE A 535 25.88 2.88 -0.58
C PHE A 535 27.29 2.31 -0.57
N LYS A 536 28.08 2.59 -1.61
CA LYS A 536 29.39 1.98 -1.83
C LYS A 536 30.51 2.98 -2.01
N ASP A 537 31.69 2.71 -1.47
CA ASP A 537 32.91 3.51 -1.66
C ASP A 537 32.74 5.02 -1.32
N ASN A 538 31.80 5.36 -0.43
CA ASN A 538 31.54 6.76 -0.06
C ASN A 538 32.56 7.25 0.97
N ASN A 539 32.97 8.51 0.87
CA ASN A 539 34.11 9.04 1.63
C ASN A 539 33.91 10.40 2.34
N GLY A 540 32.66 10.82 2.56
CA GLY A 540 32.34 12.07 3.24
C GLY A 540 32.06 11.92 4.75
N GLY A 541 31.83 13.05 5.43
CA GLY A 541 31.59 13.11 6.89
C GLY A 541 30.28 12.50 7.39
N GLY A 542 29.56 11.75 6.55
CA GLY A 542 28.35 11.00 6.87
C GLY A 542 27.69 10.46 5.60
N ILE A 543 27.45 9.15 5.53
CA ILE A 543 26.77 8.50 4.38
C ILE A 543 25.29 8.77 4.40
N ALA A 544 24.66 8.81 5.58
CA ALA A 544 23.37 9.45 5.71
C ALA A 544 23.29 10.31 6.97
N SER A 545 23.24 11.62 6.75
CA SER A 545 22.94 12.60 7.78
C SER A 545 21.46 12.90 7.74
N ILE A 546 20.71 12.50 8.76
CA ILE A 546 19.30 12.78 8.95
C ILE A 546 19.20 13.87 10.00
N VAL A 547 18.92 15.10 9.56
CA VAL A 547 18.80 16.24 10.46
C VAL A 547 17.35 16.63 10.59
N GLY A 548 16.76 16.39 11.76
CA GLY A 548 15.55 17.08 12.20
C GLY A 548 15.96 18.32 12.99
N GLN A 549 15.55 19.51 12.55
CA GLN A 549 15.72 20.70 13.39
C GLN A 549 14.70 20.69 14.52
N ASP A 550 15.18 20.78 15.77
CA ASP A 550 14.31 20.98 16.93
C ASP A 550 13.66 22.36 16.84
N GLY A 551 12.38 22.38 16.44
CA GLY A 551 11.53 23.57 16.58
C GLY A 551 11.49 23.99 18.04
N ARG A 552 11.73 25.28 18.31
CA ARG A 552 11.88 25.88 19.65
C ARG A 552 10.69 25.76 20.63
N SER A 553 9.68 24.92 20.38
CA SER A 553 8.50 24.82 21.25
C SER A 553 8.63 23.63 22.22
N GLY A 554 8.64 23.92 23.52
CA GLY A 554 8.72 22.94 24.60
C GLY A 554 7.45 22.09 24.81
N THR A 555 6.85 21.58 23.73
CA THR A 555 5.73 20.66 23.79
C THR A 555 6.20 19.24 23.47
N THR A 556 5.75 18.28 24.27
CA THR A 556 6.07 16.85 24.20
C THR A 556 5.52 16.25 22.90
N ALA A 557 6.28 16.34 21.80
CA ALA A 557 5.81 16.05 20.45
C ALA A 557 6.31 14.71 19.89
N THR A 558 5.39 13.98 19.26
CA THR A 558 5.59 12.83 18.38
C THR A 558 6.78 13.00 17.40
N PRO A 559 7.43 11.91 16.96
CA PRO A 559 8.52 12.02 16.01
C PRO A 559 8.04 12.69 14.72
N VAL A 560 8.80 13.68 14.28
CA VAL A 560 8.54 14.57 13.14
C VAL A 560 8.96 13.92 11.81
N LEU A 561 9.93 13.00 11.86
CA LEU A 561 10.50 12.35 10.68
C LEU A 561 10.76 10.87 10.95
N ASN A 562 10.22 9.99 10.11
CA ASN A 562 10.46 8.55 10.16
C ASN A 562 11.20 8.10 8.89
N VAL A 563 12.45 7.64 9.05
CA VAL A 563 13.31 7.20 7.95
C VAL A 563 13.52 5.69 8.04
N THR A 564 13.19 4.95 6.99
CA THR A 564 13.37 3.50 6.92
C THR A 564 14.36 3.11 5.81
N PHE A 565 15.39 2.37 6.15
CA PHE A 565 16.29 1.68 5.23
C PHE A 565 15.90 0.19 5.17
N TYR A 566 15.30 -0.22 4.07
CA TYR A 566 14.82 -1.58 3.85
C TYR A 566 15.70 -2.28 2.82
N GLU A 567 16.31 -3.41 3.21
CA GLU A 567 17.18 -4.23 2.36
C GLU A 567 18.30 -3.41 1.67
N CYS A 568 18.85 -2.40 2.35
CA CYS A 568 19.94 -1.58 1.81
C CYS A 568 21.31 -2.21 2.10
N ALA A 569 22.29 -1.94 1.25
CA ALA A 569 23.68 -2.39 1.42
C ALA A 569 24.61 -1.19 1.62
N PHE A 570 25.44 -1.22 2.66
CA PHE A 570 26.48 -0.23 2.96
C PHE A 570 27.84 -0.91 2.86
N GLU A 571 28.55 -0.70 1.76
CA GLU A 571 29.77 -1.44 1.40
C GLU A 571 30.99 -0.54 1.26
N ASP A 572 32.13 -0.95 1.83
CA ASP A 572 33.45 -0.38 1.54
C ASP A 572 33.56 1.15 1.77
N ASN A 573 32.69 1.72 2.60
CA ASN A 573 32.67 3.17 2.81
C ASN A 573 33.74 3.61 3.82
N GLN A 574 34.33 4.78 3.61
CA GLN A 574 35.45 5.29 4.43
C GLN A 574 35.13 6.68 4.97
N ILE A 575 34.75 6.79 6.24
CA ILE A 575 34.46 8.07 6.89
C ILE A 575 35.75 8.58 7.52
N PRO A 576 36.37 9.64 6.96
CA PRO A 576 37.57 10.23 7.53
C PRO A 576 37.21 10.95 8.84
N PRO A 577 38.20 11.20 9.71
CA PRO A 577 37.99 11.97 10.93
C PRO A 577 37.42 13.36 10.63
N SER A 578 36.36 13.77 11.34
CA SER A 578 35.72 15.06 11.16
C SER A 578 35.44 15.76 12.50
N GLU A 579 35.56 17.09 12.52
CA GLU A 579 35.31 17.90 13.71
C GLU A 579 33.84 17.88 14.17
N THR A 580 32.90 17.39 13.34
CA THR A 580 31.45 17.46 13.56
C THR A 580 30.82 16.16 14.08
N GLY A 581 31.63 15.15 14.36
CA GLY A 581 31.19 13.84 14.86
C GLY A 581 31.37 12.74 13.82
N ASP A 582 32.08 11.68 14.21
CA ASP A 582 32.48 10.60 13.31
C ASP A 582 31.39 9.53 13.28
N SER A 583 30.35 9.68 12.46
CA SER A 583 29.45 8.55 12.22
C SER A 583 29.04 8.40 10.78
N MET A 584 28.99 7.14 10.35
CA MET A 584 28.57 6.78 9.00
C MET A 584 27.10 7.14 8.76
N LEU A 585 26.27 7.00 9.80
CA LEU A 585 24.87 7.42 9.81
C LEU A 585 24.61 8.27 11.05
N VAL A 586 24.16 9.51 10.87
CA VAL A 586 23.84 10.43 11.97
C VAL A 586 22.39 10.83 11.86
N ALA A 587 21.55 10.41 12.80
CA ALA A 587 20.20 10.95 12.97
C ALA A 587 20.20 11.93 14.13
N SER A 588 20.33 13.22 13.85
CA SER A 588 20.30 14.27 14.86
C SER A 588 18.85 14.70 15.13
N GLY A 589 18.50 14.82 16.41
CA GLY A 589 17.17 15.23 16.89
C GLY A 589 16.44 14.11 17.63
N THR A 590 15.84 14.44 18.78
CA THR A 590 15.05 13.50 19.60
C THR A 590 13.75 13.08 18.93
N HIS A 591 13.30 13.85 17.93
CA HIS A 591 12.07 13.66 17.19
C HIS A 591 12.24 12.91 15.87
N THR A 592 13.39 12.26 15.64
CA THR A 592 13.61 11.41 14.46
C THR A 592 13.40 9.95 14.84
N ALA A 593 12.72 9.16 13.99
CA ALA A 593 12.69 7.71 14.09
C ALA A 593 13.44 7.13 12.90
N VAL A 594 14.41 6.25 13.15
CA VAL A 594 15.18 5.59 12.08
C VAL A 594 15.05 4.08 12.22
N SER A 595 14.69 3.41 11.13
CA SER A 595 14.55 1.96 11.07
C SER A 595 15.47 1.37 10.01
N PHE A 596 16.24 0.34 10.36
CA PHE A 596 16.97 -0.50 9.41
C PHE A 596 16.37 -1.90 9.46
N VAL A 597 15.90 -2.40 8.32
CA VAL A 597 15.26 -3.71 8.21
C VAL A 597 15.92 -4.50 7.10
N GLY A 598 16.55 -5.63 7.44
CA GLY A 598 17.20 -6.50 6.44
C GLY A 598 18.40 -5.88 5.73
N SER A 599 19.00 -4.81 6.28
CA SER A 599 20.12 -4.09 5.67
C SER A 599 21.48 -4.72 6.03
N SER A 600 22.47 -4.54 5.17
CA SER A 600 23.84 -5.06 5.36
C SER A 600 24.87 -3.93 5.44
N PHE A 601 25.87 -4.12 6.29
CA PHE A 601 26.97 -3.21 6.53
C PHE A 601 28.29 -3.98 6.44
N THR A 602 29.00 -3.83 5.34
CA THR A 602 30.17 -4.66 5.01
C THR A 602 31.40 -3.80 4.74
N ASN A 603 32.52 -4.10 5.39
CA ASN A 603 33.83 -3.45 5.16
C ASN A 603 33.84 -1.92 5.34
N ASN A 604 32.93 -1.35 6.15
CA ASN A 604 32.94 0.10 6.37
C ASN A 604 34.02 0.49 7.38
N LYS A 605 34.69 1.62 7.15
CA LYS A 605 35.72 2.18 8.02
C LYS A 605 35.29 3.54 8.53
N VAL A 606 35.22 3.72 9.85
CA VAL A 606 35.01 5.03 10.50
C VAL A 606 36.24 5.31 11.34
N GLU A 607 37.09 6.23 10.88
CA GLU A 607 38.32 6.59 11.60
C GLU A 607 38.01 7.57 12.73
N PRO A 608 38.41 7.28 13.99
CA PRO A 608 38.21 8.20 15.08
C PRO A 608 39.12 9.43 14.94
N ASP A 609 38.56 10.62 15.18
CA ASP A 609 39.36 11.82 15.36
C ASP A 609 40.19 11.74 16.66
N SER A 610 41.50 11.60 16.49
CA SER A 610 42.49 11.58 17.58
C SER A 610 42.43 12.80 18.52
N SER A 611 41.79 13.90 18.11
CA SER A 611 41.69 15.13 18.87
C SER A 611 40.35 15.32 19.58
N SER A 612 39.33 14.52 19.23
CA SER A 612 37.97 14.70 19.71
C SER A 612 37.61 13.65 20.77
N SER A 613 36.77 14.03 21.73
CA SER A 613 36.21 13.09 22.71
C SER A 613 34.98 12.35 22.16
N TYR A 614 34.69 12.46 20.87
CA TYR A 614 33.50 11.86 20.27
C TYR A 614 33.75 10.39 19.90
N THR A 615 32.76 9.54 20.12
CA THR A 615 32.83 8.12 19.78
C THR A 615 32.52 7.91 18.30
N ALA A 616 33.52 7.44 17.55
CA ALA A 616 33.34 7.05 16.15
C ALA A 616 32.38 5.87 16.02
N SER A 617 31.21 6.08 15.42
CA SER A 617 30.10 5.12 15.42
C SER A 617 29.66 4.75 14.00
N LEU A 618 29.26 3.51 13.76
CA LEU A 618 28.65 3.17 12.45
C LEU A 618 27.24 3.80 12.33
N ILE A 619 26.46 3.74 13.41
CA ILE A 619 25.13 4.35 13.49
C ILE A 619 25.06 5.18 14.77
N ALA A 620 24.74 6.47 14.62
CA ALA A 620 24.44 7.39 15.70
C ALA A 620 23.02 7.94 15.53
N SER A 621 22.18 7.81 16.57
CA SER A 621 20.83 8.40 16.59
C SER A 621 20.58 9.10 17.91
N GLY A 622 20.10 10.35 17.83
CA GLY A 622 19.50 11.08 18.95
C GLY A 622 18.00 10.77 19.12
N GLY A 623 17.39 10.13 18.11
CA GLY A 623 15.98 9.76 18.05
C GLY A 623 15.75 8.26 18.30
N SER A 624 14.53 7.76 18.05
CA SER A 624 14.23 6.32 18.16
C SER A 624 14.96 5.53 17.06
N LEU A 625 15.61 4.42 17.42
CA LEU A 625 16.34 3.56 16.49
C LEU A 625 15.78 2.14 16.52
N ASN A 626 15.36 1.63 15.37
CA ASN A 626 14.89 0.26 15.21
C ASN A 626 15.82 -0.51 14.26
N LEU A 627 16.43 -1.58 14.74
CA LEU A 627 17.28 -2.47 13.95
C LEU A 627 16.63 -3.85 13.92
N SER A 628 16.18 -4.30 12.76
CA SER A 628 15.59 -5.63 12.57
C SER A 628 16.29 -6.40 11.46
N LYS A 629 16.79 -7.61 11.76
CA LYS A 629 17.34 -8.54 10.74
C LYS A 629 18.51 -7.97 9.92
N ASN A 630 19.31 -7.08 10.50
CA ASN A 630 20.47 -6.48 9.82
C ASN A 630 21.74 -7.33 9.96
N CYS A 631 22.69 -7.17 9.03
CA CYS A 631 23.99 -7.83 9.07
C CYS A 631 25.14 -6.80 9.12
N PHE A 632 26.11 -7.02 10.00
CA PHE A 632 27.32 -6.20 10.13
C PHE A 632 28.57 -7.08 10.02
N VAL A 633 29.39 -6.87 8.98
CA VAL A 633 30.55 -7.70 8.65
C VAL A 633 31.78 -6.84 8.37
N ASN A 634 32.91 -7.17 9.00
CA ASN A 634 34.23 -6.57 8.74
C ASN A 634 34.27 -5.03 8.82
N ASN A 635 33.43 -4.41 9.64
CA ASN A 635 33.48 -2.96 9.82
C ASN A 635 34.61 -2.61 10.80
N VAL A 636 35.41 -1.58 10.47
CA VAL A 636 36.50 -1.06 11.28
C VAL A 636 36.04 0.27 11.88
N VAL A 637 35.59 0.23 13.13
CA VAL A 637 34.96 1.37 13.81
C VAL A 637 35.40 1.47 15.26
N GLY A 638 35.38 2.68 15.83
CA GLY A 638 35.61 2.90 17.26
C GLY A 638 34.52 2.25 18.12
N THR A 639 33.25 2.39 17.73
CA THR A 639 32.07 1.70 18.28
C THR A 639 31.13 1.31 17.14
N SER A 640 30.43 0.18 17.27
CA SER A 640 29.50 -0.26 16.22
C SER A 640 28.21 0.57 16.22
N ILE A 641 27.55 0.73 17.36
CA ILE A 641 26.27 1.46 17.45
C ILE A 641 26.31 2.35 18.70
N THR A 642 25.98 3.62 18.52
CA THR A 642 25.86 4.58 19.61
C THR A 642 24.48 5.22 19.58
N VAL A 643 23.73 5.11 20.68
CA VAL A 643 22.44 5.80 20.83
C VAL A 643 22.58 6.84 21.94
N SER A 644 22.28 8.10 21.63
CA SER A 644 22.40 9.21 22.57
C SER A 644 21.03 9.59 23.14
N LEU A 645 20.90 9.45 24.47
CA LEU A 645 19.91 10.04 25.41
C LEU A 645 18.44 10.23 24.97
N GLY A 646 17.53 9.56 25.68
CA GLY A 646 16.11 9.95 25.79
C GLY A 646 15.11 9.15 24.96
N THR A 647 15.54 8.13 24.22
CA THR A 647 14.70 7.47 23.21
C THR A 647 14.76 5.95 23.23
N TYR A 648 13.63 5.33 22.84
CA TYR A 648 13.48 3.89 22.72
C TYR A 648 14.28 3.36 21.54
N SER A 649 15.16 2.39 21.80
CA SER A 649 15.84 1.63 20.76
C SER A 649 15.44 0.16 20.84
N LYS A 650 15.09 -0.42 19.70
CA LYS A 650 14.77 -1.85 19.57
C LYS A 650 15.78 -2.50 18.64
N VAL A 651 16.43 -3.56 19.11
CA VAL A 651 17.40 -4.33 18.32
C VAL A 651 16.92 -5.78 18.30
N ASP A 652 16.34 -6.19 17.18
CA ASP A 652 15.81 -7.54 16.98
C ASP A 652 16.63 -8.30 15.91
N ASN A 653 17.15 -9.47 16.28
CA ASN A 653 17.72 -10.46 15.34
C ASN A 653 18.83 -9.91 14.40
N GLY A 654 19.85 -9.22 14.94
CA GLY A 654 21.04 -8.82 14.18
C GLY A 654 22.15 -9.88 14.14
N TYR A 655 22.92 -9.93 13.04
CA TYR A 655 24.17 -10.69 12.94
C TYR A 655 25.37 -9.75 12.94
N TYR A 656 26.43 -10.10 13.67
CA TYR A 656 27.57 -9.21 13.89
C TYR A 656 28.91 -9.95 13.83
N GLY A 657 29.84 -9.45 13.03
CA GLY A 657 31.22 -9.91 12.92
C GLY A 657 32.16 -8.75 12.60
N ASN A 658 32.43 -7.88 13.57
CA ASN A 658 33.27 -6.68 13.42
C ASN A 658 34.59 -6.79 14.21
N GLU A 659 35.62 -6.06 13.76
CA GLU A 659 36.89 -5.92 14.49
C GLU A 659 36.85 -4.62 15.33
N TYR A 660 37.10 -4.73 16.64
CA TYR A 660 37.15 -3.61 17.57
C TYR A 660 38.61 -3.19 17.82
N THR A 661 38.93 -1.89 17.68
CA THR A 661 40.30 -1.37 17.81
C THR A 661 40.55 -0.48 19.03
N GLY A 662 39.59 -0.35 19.96
CA GLY A 662 39.70 0.51 21.15
C GLY A 662 40.45 -0.13 22.34
N GLU A 663 41.02 0.69 23.22
CA GLU A 663 41.74 0.26 24.44
C GLU A 663 40.83 0.12 25.69
N GLU A 664 39.57 0.54 25.65
CA GLU A 664 38.64 0.45 26.79
C GLU A 664 37.86 -0.88 26.83
N PRO A 665 37.62 -1.46 28.03
CA PRO A 665 36.94 -2.74 28.18
C PRO A 665 35.43 -2.64 27.85
N CYS A 666 34.98 -3.44 26.88
CA CYS A 666 33.57 -3.56 26.50
C CYS A 666 32.71 -4.19 27.62
N VAL A 667 31.46 -3.75 27.73
CA VAL A 667 30.43 -4.41 28.55
C VAL A 667 29.55 -5.25 27.62
N ASP A 668 29.59 -6.57 27.76
CA ASP A 668 28.65 -7.47 27.10
C ASP A 668 27.23 -7.24 27.64
N GLY A 669 26.30 -6.81 26.80
CA GLY A 669 24.91 -6.58 27.19
C GLY A 669 23.94 -6.73 26.02
N ILE A 670 23.04 -7.71 26.11
CA ILE A 670 21.78 -7.73 25.35
C ILE A 670 20.87 -6.69 26.00
N LEU A 671 20.40 -5.70 25.24
CA LEU A 671 19.43 -4.73 25.73
C LEU A 671 18.08 -5.43 25.95
N THR A 672 17.78 -5.80 27.20
CA THR A 672 16.42 -6.16 27.62
C THR A 672 15.71 -4.91 28.12
N GLU A 673 14.41 -4.78 27.82
CA GLU A 673 13.56 -3.64 28.17
C GLU A 673 13.71 -3.18 29.65
N LYS A 674 13.90 -1.85 29.81
CA LYS A 674 13.86 -0.96 31.00
C LYS A 674 15.15 -0.64 31.78
N ASP A 675 15.49 0.65 31.86
CA ASP A 675 15.06 1.58 32.93
C ASP A 675 15.23 3.05 32.48
N GLU A 676 14.34 3.93 32.95
CA GLU A 676 14.26 5.38 32.62
C GLU A 676 15.39 6.18 33.26
N GLY A 677 16.62 6.06 32.75
CA GLY A 677 17.78 6.84 33.20
C GLY A 677 18.55 7.50 32.05
N GLU A 678 18.96 8.75 32.24
CA GLU A 678 19.84 9.48 31.33
C GLU A 678 21.23 8.80 31.27
N GLY A 679 21.52 8.09 30.17
CA GLY A 679 22.83 7.53 29.88
C GLY A 679 23.05 7.32 28.37
N VAL A 680 24.31 7.44 27.92
CA VAL A 680 24.72 7.01 26.57
C VAL A 680 24.85 5.49 26.58
N VAL A 681 24.10 4.79 25.74
CA VAL A 681 24.22 3.34 25.58
C VAL A 681 25.08 3.08 24.36
N SER A 682 26.33 2.67 24.60
CA SER A 682 27.23 2.19 23.55
C SER A 682 27.10 0.67 23.47
N VAL A 683 26.62 0.16 22.33
CA VAL A 683 26.59 -1.29 22.09
C VAL A 683 27.88 -1.65 21.34
N CYS A 684 28.85 -2.17 22.08
CA CYS A 684 30.04 -2.77 21.49
C CYS A 684 29.70 -4.20 21.10
N VAL A 685 29.86 -4.56 19.83
CA VAL A 685 29.66 -5.93 19.40
C VAL A 685 31.01 -6.58 19.19
N THR A 686 31.44 -7.38 20.16
CA THR A 686 32.66 -8.17 20.02
C THR A 686 32.37 -9.40 19.16
N SER A 687 33.29 -9.73 18.26
CA SER A 687 33.26 -10.96 17.48
C SER A 687 32.99 -12.16 18.38
N SER A 688 31.89 -12.89 18.15
CA SER A 688 31.75 -14.22 18.73
C SER A 688 32.93 -15.05 18.22
N GLY A 689 33.66 -15.75 19.10
CA GLY A 689 34.93 -16.43 18.77
C GLY A 689 34.81 -17.64 17.82
N GLY A 690 33.84 -17.64 16.90
CA GLY A 690 33.73 -18.58 15.79
C GLY A 690 34.72 -18.26 14.67
N PRO A 691 35.08 -19.25 13.82
CA PRO A 691 35.94 -19.01 12.69
C PRO A 691 35.27 -18.01 11.72
N PRO A 692 35.98 -16.97 11.25
CA PRO A 692 35.42 -15.87 10.45
C PRO A 692 34.68 -16.32 9.17
N ASP A 693 34.95 -17.53 8.67
CA ASP A 693 34.28 -18.10 7.50
C ASP A 693 32.80 -18.47 7.73
N LEU A 694 32.38 -18.85 8.95
CA LEU A 694 31.00 -19.31 9.20
C LEU A 694 30.01 -18.16 9.38
N ASP A 695 30.44 -17.07 10.00
CA ASP A 695 29.61 -15.87 10.19
C ASP A 695 29.49 -15.08 8.89
N ASN A 696 30.57 -14.99 8.11
CA ASN A 696 30.53 -14.48 6.73
C ASN A 696 29.63 -15.32 5.82
N GLN A 697 29.61 -16.66 5.96
CA GLN A 697 28.72 -17.52 5.17
C GLN A 697 27.24 -17.35 5.51
N ARG A 698 26.87 -17.05 6.76
CA ARG A 698 25.44 -16.84 7.12
C ARG A 698 24.90 -15.51 6.61
N CYS A 699 25.71 -14.46 6.62
CA CYS A 699 25.36 -13.19 5.97
C CYS A 699 25.43 -13.28 4.44
N ALA A 700 26.45 -13.94 3.88
CA ALA A 700 26.63 -14.07 2.43
C ALA A 700 25.66 -15.07 1.78
N ALA A 701 25.21 -16.12 2.49
CA ALA A 701 24.23 -17.06 1.96
C ALA A 701 22.88 -16.39 1.65
N LYS A 702 22.59 -15.23 2.26
CA LYS A 702 21.40 -14.43 1.97
C LYS A 702 21.56 -13.46 0.80
N HIS A 703 22.78 -13.22 0.31
CA HIS A 703 23.07 -12.21 -0.71
C HIS A 703 23.93 -12.71 -1.88
N ASN A 704 24.15 -14.01 -2.03
CA ASN A 704 24.88 -14.54 -3.19
C ASN A 704 23.99 -14.53 -4.46
N PRO A 705 24.25 -13.69 -5.48
CA PRO A 705 23.52 -13.74 -6.75
C PRO A 705 23.87 -15.00 -7.56
N GLU A 706 24.98 -15.68 -7.26
CA GLU A 706 25.40 -16.94 -7.88
C GLU A 706 24.86 -18.11 -7.06
N GLY A 707 23.59 -18.46 -7.22
CA GLY A 707 22.92 -19.41 -6.32
C GLY A 707 23.51 -20.84 -6.29
N ASN A 708 22.94 -21.68 -5.43
CA ASN A 708 23.54 -22.96 -5.03
C ASN A 708 23.68 -23.98 -6.18
N PRO A 709 24.82 -24.70 -6.30
CA PRO A 709 24.96 -25.75 -7.31
C PRO A 709 24.05 -26.95 -7.03
N CYS A 710 23.36 -27.41 -8.07
CA CYS A 710 22.43 -28.53 -8.02
C CYS A 710 22.64 -29.43 -9.24
N GLY A 711 23.47 -30.48 -9.11
CA GLY A 711 23.74 -31.37 -10.24
C GLY A 711 24.33 -30.62 -11.45
N PRO A 712 23.78 -30.79 -12.67
CA PRO A 712 24.18 -30.02 -13.85
C PRO A 712 23.66 -28.57 -13.87
N SER A 713 22.80 -28.17 -12.94
CA SER A 713 22.16 -26.85 -12.88
C SER A 713 22.71 -26.00 -11.72
N GLN A 714 22.49 -24.68 -11.80
CA GLN A 714 22.72 -23.74 -10.70
C GLN A 714 21.39 -23.10 -10.33
N CYS A 715 21.04 -23.11 -9.04
CA CYS A 715 19.75 -22.58 -8.59
C CYS A 715 19.75 -21.05 -8.66
N SER A 716 18.68 -20.45 -9.18
CA SER A 716 18.57 -18.99 -9.30
C SER A 716 18.15 -18.36 -7.98
N GLY A 717 19.00 -17.52 -7.40
CA GLY A 717 18.71 -16.80 -6.15
C GLY A 717 19.13 -17.54 -4.88
N SER A 718 19.34 -16.76 -3.81
CA SER A 718 19.80 -17.24 -2.50
C SER A 718 18.85 -18.23 -1.83
N ASP A 719 17.56 -18.12 -2.12
CA ASP A 719 16.52 -18.80 -1.36
C ASP A 719 16.10 -20.13 -2.00
N TRP A 720 16.56 -20.42 -3.22
CA TRP A 720 16.25 -21.67 -3.90
C TRP A 720 17.14 -22.81 -3.37
N TYR A 721 16.52 -23.94 -3.05
CA TYR A 721 17.23 -25.13 -2.58
C TYR A 721 17.33 -26.19 -3.68
N CYS A 722 18.42 -26.94 -3.67
CA CYS A 722 18.59 -28.06 -4.59
C CYS A 722 17.71 -29.23 -4.13
N CYS A 723 16.58 -29.41 -4.80
CA CYS A 723 15.66 -30.50 -4.55
C CYS A 723 16.29 -31.84 -4.97
N ASN A 724 16.84 -31.93 -6.19
CA ASN A 724 17.38 -33.19 -6.68
C ASN A 724 18.72 -32.99 -7.39
N ARG A 725 19.81 -33.29 -6.67
CA ARG A 725 21.18 -33.17 -7.21
C ARG A 725 21.46 -34.06 -8.41
N SER A 726 20.80 -35.21 -8.55
CA SER A 726 21.03 -36.08 -9.72
C SER A 726 20.39 -35.51 -10.98
N CYS A 727 19.28 -34.79 -10.82
CA CYS A 727 18.48 -34.21 -11.89
C CYS A 727 18.76 -32.72 -12.14
N GLY A 728 19.48 -32.07 -11.24
CA GLY A 728 19.69 -30.63 -11.22
C GLY A 728 18.41 -29.79 -11.09
N ILE A 729 17.48 -30.25 -10.26
CA ILE A 729 16.21 -29.56 -10.02
C ILE A 729 16.34 -28.65 -8.81
N CYS A 730 16.15 -27.36 -9.05
CA CYS A 730 16.07 -26.33 -8.04
C CYS A 730 14.62 -25.96 -7.77
N LEU A 731 14.26 -25.78 -6.50
CA LEU A 731 12.93 -25.34 -6.09
C LEU A 731 13.04 -24.13 -5.14
N PRO A 732 12.04 -23.23 -5.14
CA PRO A 732 11.92 -22.19 -4.12
C PRO A 732 11.73 -22.80 -2.72
N PRO A 733 11.90 -22.01 -1.65
CA PRO A 733 11.38 -22.38 -0.33
C PRO A 733 9.89 -22.77 -0.47
N ASP A 734 9.44 -23.72 0.34
CA ASP A 734 8.03 -24.16 0.45
C ASP A 734 7.49 -25.08 -0.66
N PHE A 735 8.28 -25.39 -1.70
CA PHE A 735 7.91 -26.42 -2.67
C PHE A 735 8.40 -27.81 -2.23
N PHE A 736 7.55 -28.83 -2.36
CA PHE A 736 7.91 -30.21 -2.05
C PHE A 736 8.78 -30.83 -3.14
N CYS A 737 9.90 -31.42 -2.73
CA CYS A 737 10.79 -32.11 -3.62
C CYS A 737 10.31 -33.53 -3.96
N THR A 738 10.06 -33.81 -5.25
CA THR A 738 9.81 -35.17 -5.72
C THR A 738 11.14 -35.90 -5.94
N GLN A 739 11.35 -36.99 -5.19
CA GLN A 739 12.56 -37.82 -5.35
C GLN A 739 12.44 -38.74 -6.58
N GLN A 740 12.52 -38.15 -7.76
CA GLN A 740 12.60 -38.89 -9.02
C GLN A 740 14.05 -39.31 -9.33
N ILE A 741 14.23 -40.53 -9.83
CA ILE A 741 15.52 -41.02 -10.33
C ILE A 741 15.62 -40.59 -11.79
N CYS A 742 16.60 -39.75 -12.13
CA CYS A 742 16.88 -39.42 -13.53
C CYS A 742 17.79 -40.49 -14.14
N GLU A 743 17.42 -41.05 -15.29
CA GLU A 743 18.26 -42.02 -15.98
C GLU A 743 19.38 -41.30 -16.75
N PRO A 744 20.55 -41.92 -16.95
CA PRO A 744 21.64 -41.35 -17.75
C PRO A 744 21.23 -41.24 -19.22
N GLY A 745 20.52 -40.17 -19.57
CA GLY A 745 19.96 -39.94 -20.90
C GLY A 745 19.01 -38.73 -21.01
N ASP A 746 18.46 -38.27 -19.88
CA ASP A 746 17.46 -37.20 -19.86
C ASP A 746 18.02 -35.77 -20.03
N PHE A 747 19.33 -35.61 -20.18
CA PHE A 747 19.98 -34.33 -20.46
C PHE A 747 20.42 -34.24 -21.93
N VAL A 748 19.46 -34.03 -22.82
CA VAL A 748 19.74 -33.48 -24.15
C VAL A 748 18.84 -32.26 -24.37
N ASN A 749 19.47 -31.10 -24.12
CA ASN A 749 19.04 -29.70 -24.27
C ASN A 749 18.05 -29.14 -23.25
#